data_AF-Q9NY33-F1
#
_entry.id   AF-Q9NY33-F1
#
_cell.length_a   1.000
_cell.length_b   1.000
_cell.length_c   1.000
_cell.angle_alpha   90.00
_cell.angle_beta   90.00
_cell.angle_gamma   90.00
#
_symmetry.space_group_name_H-M   'P 1'
#
loop_
_entity.id
_entity.type
_entity.pdbx_description
1 polymer ?
#
loop_
_entity_poly.entity_id
_entity_poly.type
_entity_poly.pdbx_seq_one_letter_code
_entity_poly.pdbx_strand_id
1 'polypeptide(L)'
;MADTQYILPNDIGVSSLDCREAFRLLSPTERLYAYHLSRAAWYGGLAVLLQTSPEAPYIYALLSRLFRAQDPDQLRQHALAEGLTEEEYQAFLVYAAGVYSNMGNYKSFGDTKFVPNLPKEKLERVILGSEAAQQHPEEVRGLWQTCGELMFSLEPRLRHLGLGKEGITTYFSGNCTMEDAKLAQDFLDSQNLSAYNTRLFKEVDGEGKPYYEVRLASVLGSEPSLDSEVTSKLKSYEFRGSPFQVTRGDYAPILQKVVEQLEKAKAYAANSHQGQMLAQYIESFTQGSIEAHKRGSRFWIQDKGPIVESYIGFIESYRDPFGSRGEFEGFVAVVNKAMSAKFERLVASAEQLLKELPWPPTFEKDKFLTPDFTSLDVLTFAGSGIPAGINIPNYDDLRQTEGFKNVSLGNVLAVAYATQREKLTFLEEDDKDLYILWKGPSFDVQVGLHELLGHGSGKLFVQDEKGAFNFDQETVINPETGEQIQSWYRSGETWDSKFSTIASSYEECRAESVGLYLCLHPQVLEIFGFEGADAEDVIYVNWLNMVRAGLLALEFYTPEAFNWRQAHMQARFVILRVLLEAGEGLVTITPTTGSDGRPDARVRLDRSKIRSVGKPALERFLRRLQVLKSTGDVAGGRALYEGYATVTDAPPECFLTLRDTVLLRKESRKLIVQPNTRLEGSDVQLLEYEASAAGLIRSFSERFPEDGPELEEILTQLATADARFWKGPSEAPSGQA
;
A
#
# COMPACT_ATOMS: atom_id res chain seq x y z
N MET A 1 -28.55 -8.06 -7.44
CA MET A 1 -27.28 -7.47 -7.90
C MET A 1 -26.81 -6.51 -6.83
N ALA A 2 -25.58 -6.68 -6.35
CA ALA A 2 -24.98 -5.74 -5.40
C ALA A 2 -24.74 -4.39 -6.08
N ASP A 3 -24.66 -3.32 -5.30
CA ASP A 3 -24.19 -2.04 -5.81
C ASP A 3 -22.82 -2.24 -6.48
N THR A 4 -22.62 -1.62 -7.64
CA THR A 4 -21.42 -1.75 -8.48
C THR A 4 -20.13 -1.41 -7.72
N GLN A 5 -20.22 -0.76 -6.57
CA GLN A 5 -19.11 -0.47 -5.66
C GLN A 5 -18.47 -1.74 -5.07
N TYR A 6 -19.29 -2.75 -4.76
CA TYR A 6 -18.88 -3.96 -4.06
C TYR A 6 -18.72 -5.17 -4.99
N ILE A 7 -18.61 -4.94 -6.29
CA ILE A 7 -18.26 -5.96 -7.28
C ILE A 7 -17.11 -5.46 -8.15
N LEU A 8 -16.44 -6.39 -8.81
CA LEU A 8 -15.54 -6.10 -9.92
C LEU A 8 -16.32 -6.38 -11.22
N PRO A 9 -16.37 -5.44 -12.18
CA PRO A 9 -17.15 -5.62 -13.39
C PRO A 9 -16.49 -6.65 -14.33
N ASN A 10 -17.28 -7.38 -15.10
CA ASN A 10 -16.79 -8.46 -15.97
C ASN A 10 -15.79 -8.00 -17.04
N ASP A 11 -15.88 -6.72 -17.42
CA ASP A 11 -15.04 -6.03 -18.40
C ASP A 11 -13.91 -5.21 -17.75
N ILE A 12 -13.59 -5.46 -16.47
CA ILE A 12 -12.45 -4.84 -15.79
C ILE A 12 -11.18 -5.00 -16.63
N GLY A 13 -10.43 -3.90 -16.79
CA GLY A 13 -9.20 -3.94 -17.57
C GLY A 13 -8.16 -4.83 -16.92
N VAL A 14 -7.41 -5.59 -17.72
CA VAL A 14 -6.27 -6.40 -17.27
C VAL A 14 -5.06 -6.04 -18.13
N SER A 15 -3.88 -5.99 -17.52
CA SER A 15 -2.62 -5.74 -18.24
C SER A 15 -1.54 -6.67 -17.71
N SER A 16 -0.67 -7.17 -18.58
CA SER A 16 0.49 -7.97 -18.17
C SER A 16 1.71 -7.08 -18.03
N LEU A 17 2.45 -7.27 -16.95
CA LEU A 17 3.68 -6.55 -16.67
C LEU A 17 4.80 -7.06 -17.58
N ASP A 18 5.42 -6.17 -18.36
CA ASP A 18 6.53 -6.53 -19.25
C ASP A 18 7.86 -6.45 -18.48
N CYS A 19 8.55 -7.58 -18.37
CA CYS A 19 9.89 -7.69 -17.82
C CYS A 19 10.80 -8.56 -18.72
N ARG A 20 10.39 -8.85 -19.97
CA ARG A 20 11.05 -9.83 -20.83
C ARG A 20 12.49 -9.41 -21.15
N GLU A 21 12.66 -8.16 -21.59
CA GLU A 21 13.98 -7.62 -21.94
C GLU A 21 14.87 -7.46 -20.70
N ALA A 22 14.31 -6.96 -19.60
CA ALA A 22 15.05 -6.81 -18.35
C ALA A 22 15.56 -8.15 -17.81
N PHE A 23 14.71 -9.20 -17.83
CA PHE A 23 15.11 -10.57 -17.46
C PHE A 23 16.19 -11.15 -18.38
N ARG A 24 16.10 -10.88 -19.69
CA ARG A 24 17.08 -11.35 -20.68
C ARG A 24 18.49 -10.83 -20.40
N LEU A 25 18.60 -9.62 -19.85
CA LEU A 25 19.88 -8.97 -19.52
C LEU A 25 20.57 -9.54 -18.27
N LEU A 26 19.86 -10.31 -17.44
CA LEU A 26 20.43 -10.92 -16.24
C LEU A 26 21.38 -12.08 -16.59
N SER A 27 22.53 -12.12 -15.93
CA SER A 27 23.44 -13.26 -15.91
C SER A 27 22.81 -14.48 -15.22
N PRO A 28 23.33 -15.70 -15.42
CA PRO A 28 22.80 -16.90 -14.75
C PRO A 28 22.74 -16.78 -13.23
N THR A 29 23.76 -16.19 -12.59
CA THR A 29 23.80 -15.96 -11.13
C THR A 29 22.73 -14.98 -10.68
N GLU A 30 22.57 -13.86 -11.40
CA GLU A 30 21.54 -12.86 -11.09
C GLU A 30 20.13 -13.41 -11.27
N ARG A 31 19.91 -14.30 -12.24
CA ARG A 31 18.62 -14.98 -12.41
C ARG A 31 18.31 -15.92 -11.24
N LEU A 32 19.29 -16.66 -10.73
CA LEU A 32 19.13 -17.51 -9.55
C LEU A 32 18.87 -16.68 -8.28
N TYR A 33 19.57 -15.54 -8.14
CA TYR A 33 19.31 -14.57 -7.07
C TYR A 33 17.88 -14.04 -7.13
N ALA A 34 17.46 -13.52 -8.30
CA ALA A 34 16.11 -13.03 -8.54
C ALA A 34 15.04 -14.11 -8.33
N TYR A 35 15.28 -15.35 -8.79
CA TYR A 35 14.37 -16.48 -8.60
C TYR A 35 14.07 -16.75 -7.12
N HIS A 36 15.11 -16.89 -6.29
CA HIS A 36 14.93 -17.18 -4.87
C HIS A 36 14.29 -16.00 -4.12
N LEU A 37 14.69 -14.76 -4.43
CA LEU A 37 14.04 -13.58 -3.85
C LEU A 37 12.56 -13.46 -4.26
N SER A 38 12.23 -13.72 -5.53
CA SER A 38 10.84 -13.72 -6.02
C SER A 38 10.01 -14.76 -5.28
N ARG A 39 10.56 -15.95 -5.02
CA ARG A 39 9.87 -16.95 -4.20
C ARG A 39 9.67 -16.47 -2.77
N ALA A 40 10.68 -15.90 -2.13
CA ALA A 40 10.57 -15.38 -0.77
C ALA A 40 9.48 -14.29 -0.67
N ALA A 41 9.44 -13.37 -1.63
CA ALA A 41 8.41 -12.35 -1.75
C ALA A 41 7.01 -12.97 -1.90
N TRP A 42 6.83 -13.90 -2.84
CA TRP A 42 5.53 -14.54 -3.07
C TRP A 42 5.04 -15.36 -1.88
N TYR A 43 5.91 -16.09 -1.18
CA TYR A 43 5.54 -16.77 0.06
C TYR A 43 5.07 -15.78 1.12
N GLY A 44 5.85 -14.73 1.37
CA GLY A 44 5.51 -13.73 2.38
C GLY A 44 4.23 -12.96 2.04
N GLY A 45 3.97 -12.72 0.75
CA GLY A 45 2.73 -12.11 0.29
C GLY A 45 1.46 -12.90 0.65
N LEU A 46 1.56 -14.20 0.96
CA LEU A 46 0.42 -14.97 1.47
C LEU A 46 0.01 -14.55 2.89
N ALA A 47 0.91 -13.96 3.69
CA ALA A 47 0.56 -13.42 5.01
C ALA A 47 -0.47 -12.29 4.91
N VAL A 48 -0.50 -11.57 3.78
CA VAL A 48 -1.47 -10.48 3.52
C VAL A 48 -2.92 -10.97 3.53
N LEU A 49 -3.17 -12.24 3.18
CA LEU A 49 -4.50 -12.85 3.32
C LEU A 49 -4.98 -12.78 4.78
N LEU A 50 -4.08 -13.10 5.73
CA LEU A 50 -4.37 -13.03 7.17
C LEU A 50 -4.39 -11.59 7.70
N GLN A 51 -3.78 -10.63 7.00
CA GLN A 51 -3.81 -9.20 7.32
C GLN A 51 -5.01 -8.46 6.71
N THR A 52 -5.80 -9.13 5.86
CA THR A 52 -6.95 -8.50 5.17
C THR A 52 -8.29 -8.81 5.83
N SER A 53 -8.70 -10.08 5.90
CA SER A 53 -10.01 -10.47 6.43
C SER A 53 -10.02 -11.90 6.98
N PRO A 54 -10.92 -12.23 7.93
CA PRO A 54 -10.99 -13.59 8.48
C PRO A 54 -11.25 -14.67 7.42
N GLU A 55 -12.01 -14.34 6.37
CA GLU A 55 -12.39 -15.28 5.32
C GLU A 55 -11.35 -15.41 4.19
N ALA A 56 -10.46 -14.43 4.00
CA ALA A 56 -9.54 -14.38 2.86
C ALA A 56 -8.63 -15.63 2.73
N PRO A 57 -8.04 -16.18 3.82
CA PRO A 57 -7.20 -17.39 3.72
C PRO A 57 -7.97 -18.61 3.18
N TYR A 58 -9.21 -18.80 3.63
CA TYR A 58 -10.07 -19.90 3.18
C TYR A 58 -10.53 -19.72 1.74
N ILE A 59 -10.84 -18.49 1.33
CA ILE A 59 -11.19 -18.17 -0.06
C ILE A 59 -10.02 -18.49 -0.98
N TYR A 60 -8.80 -18.07 -0.62
CA TYR A 60 -7.60 -18.39 -1.40
C TYR A 60 -7.38 -19.91 -1.49
N ALA A 61 -7.46 -20.63 -0.36
CA ALA A 61 -7.30 -22.08 -0.35
C ALA A 61 -8.34 -22.79 -1.24
N LEU A 62 -9.59 -22.35 -1.21
CA LEU A 62 -10.67 -22.87 -2.06
C LEU A 62 -10.42 -22.61 -3.55
N LEU A 63 -10.07 -21.38 -3.92
CA LEU A 63 -9.79 -21.01 -5.32
C LEU A 63 -8.55 -21.76 -5.84
N SER A 64 -7.49 -21.86 -5.03
CA SER A 64 -6.27 -22.59 -5.38
C SER A 64 -6.55 -24.06 -5.65
N ARG A 65 -7.34 -24.74 -4.80
CA ARG A 65 -7.76 -26.13 -5.01
C ARG A 65 -8.58 -26.30 -6.29
N LEU A 66 -9.54 -25.41 -6.54
CA LEU A 66 -10.36 -25.44 -7.76
C LEU A 66 -9.50 -25.34 -9.01
N PHE A 67 -8.63 -24.31 -9.09
CA PHE A 67 -7.83 -24.03 -10.28
C PHE A 67 -6.58 -24.90 -10.43
N ARG A 68 -6.21 -25.65 -9.39
CA ARG A 68 -5.23 -26.74 -9.45
C ARG A 68 -5.83 -28.01 -10.05
N ALA A 69 -7.09 -28.31 -9.76
CA ALA A 69 -7.78 -29.48 -10.29
C ALA A 69 -8.31 -29.26 -11.73
N GLN A 70 -8.81 -28.05 -12.03
CA GLN A 70 -9.33 -27.67 -13.34
C GLN A 70 -8.89 -26.25 -13.70
N ASP A 71 -8.20 -26.08 -14.81
CA ASP A 71 -7.85 -24.75 -15.31
C ASP A 71 -9.11 -23.92 -15.68
N PRO A 72 -9.00 -22.59 -15.92
CA PRO A 72 -10.15 -21.77 -16.27
C PRO A 72 -10.97 -22.25 -17.49
N ASP A 73 -10.39 -22.96 -18.45
CA ASP A 73 -11.11 -23.48 -19.62
C ASP A 73 -11.81 -24.80 -19.31
N GLN A 74 -11.17 -25.66 -18.51
CA GLN A 74 -11.75 -26.92 -18.03
C GLN A 74 -12.91 -26.68 -17.07
N LEU A 75 -12.74 -25.75 -16.12
CA LEU A 75 -13.78 -25.38 -15.16
C LEU A 75 -14.96 -24.67 -15.85
N ARG A 76 -14.72 -23.99 -16.98
CA ARG A 76 -15.79 -23.40 -17.80
C ARG A 76 -16.77 -24.45 -18.28
N GLN A 77 -16.28 -25.57 -18.82
CA GLN A 77 -17.14 -26.65 -19.31
C GLN A 77 -18.05 -27.19 -18.21
N HIS A 78 -17.49 -27.39 -17.02
CA HIS A 78 -18.23 -27.79 -15.82
C HIS A 78 -19.26 -26.74 -15.39
N ALA A 79 -18.84 -25.47 -15.29
CA ALA A 79 -19.72 -24.38 -14.86
C ALA A 79 -20.93 -24.18 -15.76
N LEU A 80 -20.75 -24.26 -17.09
CA LEU A 80 -21.84 -24.19 -18.05
C LEU A 80 -22.76 -25.41 -17.96
N ALA A 81 -22.22 -26.60 -17.69
CA ALA A 81 -23.01 -27.81 -17.47
C ALA A 81 -23.87 -27.72 -16.19
N GLU A 82 -23.37 -27.04 -15.15
CA GLU A 82 -24.13 -26.69 -13.93
C GLU A 82 -25.12 -25.52 -14.12
N GLY A 83 -25.22 -24.97 -15.33
CA GLY A 83 -26.20 -23.95 -15.69
C GLY A 83 -25.81 -22.51 -15.35
N LEU A 84 -24.52 -22.21 -15.23
CA LEU A 84 -24.05 -20.83 -15.32
C LEU A 84 -24.14 -20.33 -16.76
N THR A 85 -24.38 -19.04 -16.93
CA THR A 85 -24.12 -18.36 -18.21
C THR A 85 -22.63 -18.04 -18.36
N GLU A 86 -22.19 -17.71 -19.57
CA GLU A 86 -20.83 -17.21 -19.81
C GLU A 86 -20.53 -15.94 -19.00
N GLU A 87 -21.52 -15.07 -18.84
CA GLU A 87 -21.39 -13.84 -18.05
C GLU A 87 -21.21 -14.15 -16.56
N GLU A 88 -21.96 -15.12 -16.03
CA GLU A 88 -21.82 -15.56 -14.64
C GLU A 88 -20.47 -16.25 -14.40
N TYR A 89 -20.00 -17.06 -15.35
CA TYR A 89 -18.69 -17.68 -15.26
C TYR A 89 -17.56 -16.64 -15.34
N GLN A 90 -17.66 -15.66 -16.24
CA GLN A 90 -16.70 -14.56 -16.32
C GLN A 90 -16.69 -13.72 -15.03
N ALA A 91 -17.85 -13.48 -14.41
CA ALA A 91 -17.93 -12.81 -13.12
C ALA A 91 -17.18 -13.57 -12.01
N PHE A 92 -17.24 -14.91 -12.03
CA PHE A 92 -16.47 -15.74 -11.11
C PHE A 92 -14.96 -15.67 -11.39
N LEU A 93 -14.53 -15.73 -12.66
CA LEU A 93 -13.12 -15.57 -13.02
C LEU A 93 -12.57 -14.22 -12.58
N VAL A 94 -13.33 -13.14 -12.81
CA VAL A 94 -12.94 -11.79 -12.39
C VAL A 94 -12.87 -11.68 -10.87
N TYR A 95 -13.80 -12.29 -10.13
CA TYR A 95 -13.74 -12.36 -8.67
C TYR A 95 -12.46 -13.07 -8.20
N ALA A 96 -12.15 -14.25 -8.74
CA ALA A 96 -10.96 -15.00 -8.36
C ALA A 96 -9.67 -14.23 -8.69
N ALA A 97 -9.59 -13.63 -9.87
CA ALA A 97 -8.47 -12.77 -10.25
C ALA A 97 -8.33 -11.53 -9.33
N GLY A 98 -9.46 -10.97 -8.89
CA GLY A 98 -9.51 -9.91 -7.89
C GLY A 98 -8.92 -10.33 -6.55
N VAL A 99 -9.32 -11.51 -6.03
CA VAL A 99 -8.80 -12.04 -4.75
C VAL A 99 -7.29 -12.27 -4.83
N TYR A 100 -6.81 -12.88 -5.91
CA TYR A 100 -5.40 -13.13 -6.10
C TYR A 100 -4.59 -11.83 -6.20
N SER A 101 -5.04 -10.87 -7.01
CA SER A 101 -4.32 -9.61 -7.21
C SER A 101 -4.28 -8.70 -5.97
N ASN A 102 -5.27 -8.80 -5.07
CA ASN A 102 -5.32 -8.00 -3.84
C ASN A 102 -4.81 -8.76 -2.60
N MET A 103 -4.45 -10.05 -2.73
CA MET A 103 -4.23 -10.96 -1.61
C MET A 103 -5.37 -10.89 -0.57
N GLY A 104 -6.62 -10.86 -1.05
CA GLY A 104 -7.80 -10.76 -0.20
C GLY A 104 -9.04 -10.26 -0.94
N ASN A 105 -10.19 -10.30 -0.28
CA ASN A 105 -11.50 -9.91 -0.83
C ASN A 105 -11.87 -8.43 -0.55
N TYR A 106 -10.88 -7.59 -0.26
CA TYR A 106 -11.00 -6.14 -0.11
C TYR A 106 -10.01 -5.47 -1.06
N LYS A 107 -10.45 -4.45 -1.78
CA LYS A 107 -9.61 -3.70 -2.73
C LYS A 107 -8.47 -3.02 -1.97
N SER A 108 -7.21 -3.27 -2.32
CA SER A 108 -6.04 -2.60 -1.74
C SER A 108 -6.07 -1.08 -1.98
N PHE A 109 -6.69 -0.66 -3.07
CA PHE A 109 -6.98 0.75 -3.33
C PHE A 109 -8.43 1.08 -2.97
N GLY A 110 -8.65 1.54 -1.73
CA GLY A 110 -9.94 2.02 -1.23
C GLY A 110 -10.62 1.16 -0.17
N ASP A 111 -9.98 0.07 0.26
CA ASP A 111 -10.34 -0.77 1.41
C ASP A 111 -11.82 -1.15 1.48
N THR A 112 -12.40 -1.42 0.31
CA THR A 112 -13.81 -1.77 0.15
C THR A 112 -13.92 -3.23 -0.26
N LYS A 113 -14.84 -3.96 0.39
CA LYS A 113 -15.11 -5.37 0.07
C LYS A 113 -15.58 -5.52 -1.37
N PHE A 114 -15.21 -6.61 -2.01
CA PHE A 114 -15.84 -7.04 -3.27
C PHE A 114 -16.32 -8.49 -3.17
N VAL A 115 -17.47 -8.77 -3.78
CA VAL A 115 -18.12 -10.09 -3.77
C VAL A 115 -18.28 -10.63 -5.20
N PRO A 116 -18.48 -11.95 -5.38
CA PRO A 116 -18.71 -12.51 -6.71
C PRO A 116 -20.01 -11.94 -7.32
N ASN A 117 -19.96 -11.49 -8.58
CA ASN A 117 -21.12 -10.93 -9.29
C ASN A 117 -21.98 -12.03 -9.98
N LEU A 118 -22.35 -13.05 -9.22
CA LEU A 118 -23.22 -14.16 -9.64
C LEU A 118 -24.00 -14.69 -8.43
N PRO A 119 -25.09 -15.46 -8.62
CA PRO A 119 -25.83 -16.00 -7.48
C PRO A 119 -25.02 -17.04 -6.68
N LYS A 120 -25.09 -16.97 -5.34
CA LYS A 120 -24.33 -17.86 -4.42
C LYS A 120 -24.63 -19.33 -4.69
N GLU A 121 -25.91 -19.67 -4.86
CA GLU A 121 -26.40 -21.03 -5.11
C GLU A 121 -25.96 -21.61 -6.46
N LYS A 122 -25.64 -20.74 -7.44
CA LYS A 122 -25.03 -21.16 -8.70
C LYS A 122 -23.56 -21.50 -8.49
N LEU A 123 -22.82 -20.62 -7.82
CA LEU A 123 -21.41 -20.85 -7.53
C LEU A 123 -21.22 -22.10 -6.65
N GLU A 124 -22.09 -22.34 -5.68
CA GLU A 124 -22.08 -23.53 -4.84
C GLU A 124 -22.12 -24.82 -5.67
N ARG A 125 -22.96 -24.89 -6.71
CA ARG A 125 -23.05 -26.06 -7.60
C ARG A 125 -21.75 -26.28 -8.37
N VAL A 126 -21.15 -25.22 -8.89
CA VAL A 126 -19.85 -25.29 -9.56
C VAL A 126 -18.78 -25.83 -8.60
N ILE A 127 -18.70 -25.28 -7.38
CA ILE A 127 -17.70 -25.65 -6.40
C ILE A 127 -17.87 -27.10 -5.94
N LEU A 128 -19.08 -27.48 -5.48
CA LEU A 128 -19.34 -28.80 -4.92
C LEU A 128 -19.39 -29.91 -5.98
N GLY A 129 -19.60 -29.57 -7.25
CA GLY A 129 -19.52 -30.50 -8.39
C GLY A 129 -18.14 -30.57 -9.05
N SER A 130 -17.21 -29.68 -8.68
CA SER A 130 -15.89 -29.59 -9.31
C SER A 130 -15.05 -30.87 -9.12
N GLU A 131 -14.05 -31.04 -9.97
CA GLU A 131 -13.05 -32.11 -9.83
C GLU A 131 -12.30 -31.99 -8.49
N ALA A 132 -12.05 -30.78 -7.99
CA ALA A 132 -11.46 -30.57 -6.67
C ALA A 132 -12.33 -31.17 -5.55
N ALA A 133 -13.65 -30.99 -5.63
CA ALA A 133 -14.60 -31.59 -4.69
C ALA A 133 -14.74 -33.11 -4.86
N GLN A 134 -14.46 -33.66 -6.04
CA GLN A 134 -14.42 -35.10 -6.27
C GLN A 134 -13.15 -35.72 -5.66
N GLN A 135 -12.01 -35.05 -5.77
CA GLN A 135 -10.73 -35.50 -5.21
C GLN A 135 -10.66 -35.35 -3.68
N HIS A 136 -11.15 -34.23 -3.13
CA HIS A 136 -11.10 -33.92 -1.69
C HIS A 136 -12.47 -33.41 -1.18
N PRO A 137 -13.50 -34.28 -1.09
CA PRO A 137 -14.87 -33.85 -0.78
C PRO A 137 -15.04 -33.12 0.55
N GLU A 138 -14.42 -33.64 1.62
CA GLU A 138 -14.55 -33.08 2.97
C GLU A 138 -13.88 -31.71 3.09
N GLU A 139 -12.70 -31.56 2.52
CA GLU A 139 -11.95 -30.30 2.56
C GLU A 139 -12.67 -29.21 1.78
N VAL A 140 -13.15 -29.50 0.56
CA VAL A 140 -13.85 -28.51 -0.27
C VAL A 140 -15.20 -28.13 0.34
N ARG A 141 -15.96 -29.10 0.87
CA ARG A 141 -17.21 -28.82 1.61
C ARG A 141 -16.95 -27.98 2.86
N GLY A 142 -15.92 -28.32 3.63
CA GLY A 142 -15.53 -27.58 4.83
C GLY A 142 -15.11 -26.14 4.54
N LEU A 143 -14.30 -25.93 3.50
CA LEU A 143 -13.91 -24.59 3.03
C LEU A 143 -15.13 -23.78 2.59
N TRP A 144 -16.00 -24.35 1.75
CA TRP A 144 -17.22 -23.66 1.32
C TRP A 144 -18.14 -23.32 2.50
N GLN A 145 -18.31 -24.23 3.45
CA GLN A 145 -19.09 -23.97 4.66
C GLN A 145 -18.49 -22.86 5.52
N THR A 146 -17.16 -22.75 5.57
CA THR A 146 -16.45 -21.75 6.38
C THR A 146 -16.48 -20.36 5.76
N CYS A 147 -16.26 -20.25 4.43
CA CYS A 147 -16.10 -18.95 3.78
C CYS A 147 -17.26 -18.53 2.87
N GLY A 148 -18.12 -19.44 2.42
CA GLY A 148 -19.13 -19.19 1.39
C GLY A 148 -20.20 -18.18 1.79
N GLU A 149 -20.49 -18.00 3.08
CA GLU A 149 -21.37 -16.94 3.57
C GLU A 149 -20.67 -15.56 3.54
N LEU A 150 -19.50 -15.46 4.16
CA LEU A 150 -18.73 -14.22 4.19
C LEU A 150 -18.24 -13.79 2.80
N MET A 151 -18.03 -14.72 1.87
CA MET A 151 -17.71 -14.45 0.46
C MET A 151 -18.76 -13.56 -0.21
N PHE A 152 -20.03 -13.67 0.18
CA PHE A 152 -21.15 -12.93 -0.42
C PHE A 152 -21.74 -11.86 0.50
N SER A 153 -21.42 -11.87 1.79
CA SER A 153 -22.02 -10.96 2.76
C SER A 153 -21.57 -9.51 2.52
N LEU A 154 -22.57 -8.63 2.34
CA LEU A 154 -22.44 -7.18 2.27
C LEU A 154 -23.15 -6.48 3.44
N GLU A 155 -23.21 -7.15 4.59
CA GLU A 155 -23.60 -6.52 5.85
C GLU A 155 -22.82 -5.22 6.06
N PRO A 156 -23.44 -4.13 6.56
CA PRO A 156 -22.80 -2.82 6.64
C PRO A 156 -21.41 -2.83 7.28
N ARG A 157 -21.21 -3.58 8.38
CA ARG A 157 -19.93 -3.69 9.10
C ARG A 157 -18.81 -4.35 8.30
N LEU A 158 -19.14 -5.05 7.21
CA LEU A 158 -18.18 -5.80 6.37
C LEU A 158 -17.85 -5.05 5.08
N ARG A 159 -18.40 -3.86 4.85
CA ARG A 159 -18.22 -3.15 3.57
C ARG A 159 -16.85 -2.51 3.43
N HIS A 160 -16.22 -2.16 4.55
CA HIS A 160 -14.97 -1.43 4.58
C HIS A 160 -14.02 -2.02 5.62
N LEU A 161 -12.71 -1.87 5.42
CA LEU A 161 -11.76 -2.09 6.51
C LEU A 161 -11.85 -0.96 7.54
N GLY A 162 -11.69 -1.29 8.82
CA GLY A 162 -11.79 -0.32 9.92
C GLY A 162 -11.82 -0.98 11.30
N LEU A 163 -11.70 -0.15 12.34
CA LEU A 163 -11.80 -0.54 13.75
C LEU A 163 -13.25 -0.45 14.28
N GLY A 164 -13.51 -1.11 15.41
CA GLY A 164 -14.80 -1.06 16.07
C GLY A 164 -15.92 -1.77 15.29
N LYS A 165 -17.15 -1.24 15.37
CA LYS A 165 -18.33 -1.85 14.74
C LYS A 165 -18.56 -1.39 13.29
N GLU A 166 -17.76 -0.45 12.82
CA GLU A 166 -17.96 0.23 11.53
C GLU A 166 -17.28 -0.48 10.36
N GLY A 167 -16.31 -1.36 10.63
CA GLY A 167 -15.56 -2.08 9.63
C GLY A 167 -15.04 -3.43 10.13
N ILE A 168 -14.23 -4.07 9.30
CA ILE A 168 -13.46 -5.27 9.66
C ILE A 168 -11.97 -4.95 9.65
N THR A 169 -11.20 -5.58 10.51
CA THR A 169 -9.74 -5.59 10.42
C THR A 169 -9.22 -6.87 11.06
N THR A 170 -8.11 -7.38 10.56
CA THR A 170 -7.42 -8.52 11.16
C THR A 170 -6.05 -8.15 11.74
N TYR A 171 -5.65 -6.87 11.68
CA TYR A 171 -4.58 -6.31 12.52
C TYR A 171 -4.97 -6.32 14.01
N PHE A 172 -6.28 -6.32 14.27
CA PHE A 172 -6.88 -6.37 15.60
C PHE A 172 -7.94 -7.46 15.71
N SER A 173 -8.21 -7.94 16.93
CA SER A 173 -9.45 -8.70 17.18
C SER A 173 -10.69 -7.81 16.98
N GLY A 174 -11.80 -8.39 16.54
CA GLY A 174 -13.02 -7.66 16.14
C GLY A 174 -13.74 -6.91 17.27
N ASN A 175 -13.27 -7.03 18.52
CA ASN A 175 -13.75 -6.29 19.68
C ASN A 175 -12.87 -5.06 20.03
N CYS A 176 -11.77 -4.82 19.31
CA CYS A 176 -10.91 -3.66 19.50
C CYS A 176 -11.51 -2.37 18.91
N THR A 177 -11.23 -1.24 19.56
CA THR A 177 -11.59 0.11 19.15
C THR A 177 -10.34 0.98 18.93
N MET A 178 -10.55 2.23 18.51
CA MET A 178 -9.46 3.22 18.42
C MET A 178 -8.80 3.49 19.79
N GLU A 179 -9.53 3.36 20.89
CA GLU A 179 -9.00 3.51 22.25
C GLU A 179 -8.00 2.39 22.59
N ASP A 180 -8.34 1.15 22.23
CA ASP A 180 -7.46 -0.01 22.40
C ASP A 180 -6.18 0.15 21.57
N ALA A 181 -6.33 0.57 20.31
CA ALA A 181 -5.20 0.81 19.42
C ALA A 181 -4.27 1.90 19.96
N LYS A 182 -4.82 3.02 20.46
CA LYS A 182 -4.04 4.09 21.09
C LYS A 182 -3.33 3.64 22.36
N LEU A 183 -4.00 2.85 23.21
CA LEU A 183 -3.40 2.32 24.43
C LEU A 183 -2.23 1.38 24.10
N ALA A 184 -2.40 0.51 23.10
CA ALA A 184 -1.33 -0.37 22.65
C ALA A 184 -0.17 0.40 22.02
N GLN A 185 -0.42 1.47 21.25
CA GLN A 185 0.66 2.30 20.73
C GLN A 185 1.46 2.97 21.84
N ASP A 186 0.79 3.52 22.85
CA ASP A 186 1.46 4.11 24.02
C ASP A 186 2.31 3.08 24.77
N PHE A 187 1.84 1.84 24.85
CA PHE A 187 2.60 0.73 25.42
C PHE A 187 3.84 0.41 24.56
N LEU A 188 3.66 0.26 23.25
CA LEU A 188 4.74 -0.05 22.29
C LEU A 188 5.85 1.01 22.31
N ASP A 189 5.48 2.29 22.24
CA ASP A 189 6.40 3.42 22.31
C ASP A 189 7.17 3.40 23.64
N SER A 190 6.49 3.11 24.77
CA SER A 190 7.12 3.00 26.09
C SER A 190 8.12 1.86 26.24
N GLN A 191 8.02 0.83 25.39
CA GLN A 191 8.92 -0.32 25.37
C GLN A 191 9.95 -0.24 24.23
N ASN A 192 10.00 0.88 23.49
CA ASN A 192 10.78 1.03 22.27
C ASN A 192 10.59 -0.18 21.34
N LEU A 193 9.34 -0.57 21.13
CA LEU A 193 8.97 -1.73 20.31
C LEU A 193 8.16 -1.23 19.12
N SER A 194 8.71 -1.39 17.91
CA SER A 194 8.02 -0.97 16.69
C SER A 194 6.74 -1.79 16.45
N ALA A 195 5.71 -1.13 15.93
CA ALA A 195 4.42 -1.76 15.60
C ALA A 195 4.43 -2.52 14.27
N TYR A 196 5.41 -2.28 13.38
CA TYR A 196 5.37 -2.74 11.98
C TYR A 196 5.07 -4.24 11.82
N ASN A 197 5.71 -5.12 12.59
CA ASN A 197 5.51 -6.57 12.50
C ASN A 197 4.56 -7.12 13.59
N THR A 198 3.59 -6.33 14.05
CA THR A 198 2.73 -6.71 15.19
C THR A 198 1.24 -6.73 14.85
N ARG A 199 0.48 -7.57 15.56
CA ARG A 199 -0.98 -7.52 15.68
C ARG A 199 -1.40 -7.36 17.14
N LEU A 200 -2.62 -6.86 17.37
CA LEU A 200 -3.18 -6.66 18.73
C LEU A 200 -4.46 -7.45 18.93
N PHE A 201 -4.45 -8.42 19.84
CA PHE A 201 -5.65 -9.16 20.23
C PHE A 201 -6.10 -8.74 21.62
N LYS A 202 -7.41 -8.57 21.79
CA LYS A 202 -8.03 -8.28 23.08
C LYS A 202 -8.95 -9.44 23.47
N GLU A 203 -8.58 -10.13 24.53
CA GLU A 203 -9.47 -11.07 25.20
C GLU A 203 -10.07 -10.40 26.44
N VAL A 204 -11.24 -10.87 26.86
CA VAL A 204 -11.96 -10.29 28.01
C VAL A 204 -12.30 -11.43 28.95
N ASP A 205 -11.94 -11.29 30.23
CA ASP A 205 -12.26 -12.31 31.24
C ASP A 205 -13.74 -12.30 31.63
N GLY A 206 -14.13 -13.19 32.55
CA GLY A 206 -15.51 -13.30 33.03
C GLY A 206 -16.06 -12.06 33.74
N GLU A 207 -15.19 -11.13 34.17
CA GLU A 207 -15.58 -9.87 34.82
C GLU A 207 -15.66 -8.69 33.85
N GLY A 208 -15.31 -8.89 32.57
CA GLY A 208 -15.28 -7.83 31.58
C GLY A 208 -13.94 -7.09 31.50
N LYS A 209 -12.89 -7.54 32.19
CA LYS A 209 -11.57 -6.91 32.15
C LYS A 209 -10.82 -7.30 30.88
N PRO A 210 -10.29 -6.33 30.10
CA PRO A 210 -9.54 -6.62 28.89
C PRO A 210 -8.09 -7.08 29.19
N TYR A 211 -7.61 -8.03 28.39
CA TYR A 211 -6.22 -8.49 28.33
C TYR A 211 -5.72 -8.35 26.90
N TYR A 212 -4.59 -7.66 26.75
CA TYR A 212 -4.03 -7.32 25.45
C TYR A 212 -2.84 -8.23 25.11
N GLU A 213 -2.92 -8.92 23.97
CA GLU A 213 -1.80 -9.65 23.38
C GLU A 213 -1.23 -8.82 22.22
N VAL A 214 0.03 -8.42 22.33
CA VAL A 214 0.82 -7.88 21.22
C VAL A 214 1.62 -9.03 20.63
N ARG A 215 1.21 -9.51 19.46
CA ARG A 215 1.82 -10.67 18.80
C ARG A 215 2.78 -10.22 17.70
N LEU A 216 4.06 -10.58 17.82
CA LEU A 216 5.06 -10.33 16.78
C LEU A 216 5.05 -11.44 15.72
N ALA A 217 5.27 -11.05 14.46
CA ALA A 217 5.47 -11.97 13.36
C ALA A 217 6.88 -12.55 13.35
N SER A 218 6.98 -13.88 13.41
CA SER A 218 8.24 -14.61 13.45
C SER A 218 8.07 -16.10 13.17
N VAL A 219 9.13 -16.76 12.69
CA VAL A 219 9.20 -18.23 12.61
C VAL A 219 9.13 -18.86 14.00
N LEU A 220 9.93 -18.35 14.95
CA LEU A 220 9.98 -18.88 16.30
C LEU A 220 8.75 -18.46 17.09
N GLY A 221 8.19 -19.37 17.89
CA GLY A 221 7.14 -19.10 18.85
C GLY A 221 7.69 -18.69 20.23
N SER A 222 6.95 -19.04 21.28
CA SER A 222 7.31 -18.73 22.67
C SER A 222 8.23 -19.78 23.32
N GLU A 223 8.64 -20.80 22.57
CA GLU A 223 9.62 -21.80 23.00
C GLU A 223 11.02 -21.20 23.22
N PRO A 224 11.86 -21.83 24.08
CA PRO A 224 13.23 -21.38 24.31
C PRO A 224 14.02 -21.33 23.00
N SER A 225 14.50 -20.15 22.64
CA SER A 225 15.39 -19.93 21.50
C SER A 225 16.78 -19.50 21.96
N LEU A 226 17.72 -19.38 21.01
CA LEU A 226 18.94 -18.63 21.28
C LEU A 226 18.58 -17.22 21.77
N ASP A 227 19.35 -16.71 22.73
CA ASP A 227 19.08 -15.40 23.31
C ASP A 227 19.15 -14.31 22.23
N SER A 228 18.15 -13.46 22.21
CA SER A 228 17.99 -12.36 21.26
C SER A 228 17.37 -11.18 21.98
N GLU A 229 17.50 -9.98 21.40
CA GLU A 229 16.85 -8.77 21.93
C GLU A 229 15.34 -8.93 22.14
N VAL A 230 14.66 -9.74 21.31
CA VAL A 230 13.21 -10.00 21.41
C VAL A 230 12.89 -10.91 22.59
N THR A 231 13.73 -11.91 22.89
CA THR A 231 13.47 -12.91 23.94
C THR A 231 13.25 -12.26 25.31
N SER A 232 13.97 -11.16 25.60
CA SER A 232 13.81 -10.39 26.85
C SER A 232 12.47 -9.62 26.95
N LYS A 233 11.81 -9.39 25.81
CA LYS A 233 10.55 -8.65 25.70
C LYS A 233 9.31 -9.56 25.77
N LEU A 234 9.45 -10.87 25.53
CA LEU A 234 8.36 -11.86 25.54
C LEU A 234 7.89 -12.19 26.97
N LYS A 235 7.09 -11.31 27.55
CA LYS A 235 6.58 -11.44 28.92
C LYS A 235 5.28 -10.67 29.11
N SER A 236 4.70 -10.80 30.30
CA SER A 236 3.59 -9.97 30.75
C SER A 236 4.09 -8.63 31.30
N TYR A 237 3.28 -7.59 31.09
CA TYR A 237 3.48 -6.22 31.54
C TYR A 237 2.16 -5.69 32.11
N GLU A 238 2.27 -4.72 33.01
CA GLU A 238 1.14 -3.90 33.45
C GLU A 238 1.37 -2.49 32.91
N PHE A 239 0.44 -1.97 32.11
CA PHE A 239 0.52 -0.64 31.54
C PHE A 239 -0.76 0.13 31.80
N ARG A 240 -0.67 1.18 32.62
CA ARG A 240 -1.82 2.02 33.03
C ARG A 240 -3.00 1.21 33.60
N GLY A 241 -2.71 0.11 34.30
CA GLY A 241 -3.70 -0.80 34.90
C GLY A 241 -4.26 -1.86 33.95
N SER A 242 -3.82 -1.88 32.69
CA SER A 242 -4.17 -2.89 31.71
C SER A 242 -3.06 -3.94 31.59
N PRO A 243 -3.40 -5.25 31.64
CA PRO A 243 -2.45 -6.32 31.41
C PRO A 243 -2.13 -6.43 29.92
N PHE A 244 -0.83 -6.40 29.62
CA PHE A 244 -0.28 -6.63 28.28
C PHE A 244 0.58 -7.89 28.30
N GLN A 245 0.51 -8.69 27.24
CA GLN A 245 1.40 -9.81 26.99
C GLN A 245 2.03 -9.63 25.61
N VAL A 246 3.35 -9.67 25.56
CA VAL A 246 4.08 -9.68 24.29
C VAL A 246 4.40 -11.12 23.94
N THR A 247 3.88 -11.58 22.81
CA THR A 247 4.06 -12.95 22.28
C THR A 247 4.67 -12.87 20.88
N ARG A 248 5.05 -14.02 20.30
CA ARG A 248 5.53 -14.09 18.92
C ARG A 248 5.16 -15.41 18.27
N GLY A 249 5.45 -15.57 16.98
CA GLY A 249 5.12 -16.74 16.18
C GLY A 249 4.00 -16.50 15.17
N ASP A 250 3.63 -15.23 14.94
CA ASP A 250 2.63 -14.94 13.92
C ASP A 250 3.15 -15.31 12.53
N TYR A 251 2.30 -15.94 11.72
CA TYR A 251 2.62 -16.41 10.37
C TYR A 251 3.83 -17.38 10.28
N ALA A 252 4.23 -18.00 11.39
CA ALA A 252 5.45 -18.81 11.51
C ALA A 252 5.75 -19.75 10.32
N PRO A 253 4.84 -20.64 9.88
CA PRO A 253 5.12 -21.55 8.76
C PRO A 253 5.25 -20.85 7.41
N ILE A 254 4.62 -19.69 7.21
CA ILE A 254 4.79 -18.88 5.99
C ILE A 254 6.17 -18.22 6.01
N LEU A 255 6.53 -17.59 7.14
CA LEU A 255 7.84 -16.94 7.30
C LEU A 255 9.00 -17.95 7.23
N GLN A 256 8.78 -19.20 7.61
CA GLN A 256 9.76 -20.28 7.44
C GLN A 256 10.09 -20.47 5.95
N LYS A 257 9.08 -20.52 5.07
CA LYS A 257 9.28 -20.59 3.61
C LYS A 257 10.00 -19.35 3.06
N VAL A 258 9.72 -18.17 3.61
CA VAL A 258 10.44 -16.93 3.27
C VAL A 258 11.93 -17.08 3.61
N VAL A 259 12.25 -17.43 4.86
CA VAL A 259 13.62 -17.59 5.35
C VAL A 259 14.41 -18.60 4.53
N GLU A 260 13.82 -19.77 4.22
CA GLU A 260 14.46 -20.79 3.38
C GLU A 260 14.86 -20.27 1.99
N GLN A 261 14.05 -19.40 1.39
CA GLN A 261 14.36 -18.82 0.09
C GLN A 261 15.39 -17.69 0.20
N LEU A 262 15.35 -16.88 1.26
CA LEU A 262 16.38 -15.86 1.51
C LEU A 262 17.75 -16.51 1.77
N GLU A 263 17.80 -17.64 2.47
CA GLU A 263 19.03 -18.41 2.68
C GLU A 263 19.61 -18.92 1.34
N LYS A 264 18.75 -19.43 0.45
CA LYS A 264 19.17 -19.85 -0.90
C LYS A 264 19.62 -18.65 -1.75
N ALA A 265 18.91 -17.53 -1.70
CA ALA A 265 19.28 -16.30 -2.41
C ALA A 265 20.67 -15.81 -1.98
N LYS A 266 21.02 -15.93 -0.69
CA LYS A 266 22.32 -15.51 -0.16
C LYS A 266 23.51 -16.17 -0.87
N ALA A 267 23.36 -17.38 -1.42
CA ALA A 267 24.41 -18.07 -2.20
C ALA A 267 24.73 -17.38 -3.54
N TYR A 268 23.84 -16.52 -4.03
CA TYR A 268 23.93 -15.81 -5.31
C TYR A 268 24.05 -14.29 -5.15
N ALA A 269 24.23 -13.81 -3.91
CA ALA A 269 24.42 -12.39 -3.63
C ALA A 269 25.65 -11.84 -4.38
N ALA A 270 25.48 -10.69 -5.04
CA ALA A 270 26.52 -10.07 -5.87
C ALA A 270 27.67 -9.46 -5.05
N ASN A 271 27.41 -9.11 -3.78
CA ASN A 271 28.39 -8.49 -2.89
C ASN A 271 28.07 -8.74 -1.40
N SER A 272 28.95 -8.26 -0.53
CA SER A 272 28.82 -8.45 0.92
C SER A 272 27.67 -7.67 1.57
N HIS A 273 27.24 -6.54 0.99
CA HIS A 273 26.08 -5.80 1.51
C HIS A 273 24.81 -6.62 1.32
N GLN A 274 24.64 -7.22 0.13
CA GLN A 274 23.53 -8.14 -0.14
C GLN A 274 23.57 -9.38 0.77
N GLY A 275 24.73 -9.98 0.97
CA GLY A 275 24.88 -11.10 1.89
C GLY A 275 24.51 -10.76 3.35
N GLN A 276 24.84 -9.54 3.80
CA GLN A 276 24.57 -9.06 5.16
C GLN A 276 23.11 -8.62 5.34
N MET A 277 22.52 -7.90 4.37
CA MET A 277 21.11 -7.49 4.46
C MET A 277 20.22 -8.72 4.53
N LEU A 278 20.47 -9.75 3.71
CA LEU A 278 19.71 -11.00 3.73
C LEU A 278 19.86 -11.74 5.06
N ALA A 279 21.06 -11.78 5.63
CA ALA A 279 21.27 -12.38 6.95
C ALA A 279 20.47 -11.67 8.05
N GLN A 280 20.37 -10.34 7.98
CA GLN A 280 19.60 -9.54 8.93
C GLN A 280 18.09 -9.66 8.70
N TYR A 281 17.62 -9.77 7.46
CA TYR A 281 16.21 -10.08 7.16
C TYR A 281 15.82 -11.48 7.65
N ILE A 282 16.68 -12.48 7.45
CA ILE A 282 16.50 -13.82 8.02
C ILE A 282 16.38 -13.74 9.55
N GLU A 283 17.28 -13.01 10.22
CA GLU A 283 17.22 -12.82 11.67
C GLU A 283 15.92 -12.13 12.10
N SER A 284 15.51 -11.09 11.38
CA SER A 284 14.25 -10.37 11.62
C SER A 284 13.04 -11.30 11.53
N PHE A 285 12.87 -12.04 10.44
CA PHE A 285 11.74 -12.94 10.22
C PHE A 285 11.80 -14.19 11.10
N THR A 286 12.99 -14.60 11.55
CA THR A 286 13.12 -15.73 12.47
C THR A 286 12.76 -15.33 13.90
N GLN A 287 13.24 -14.17 14.38
CA GLN A 287 13.13 -13.76 15.79
C GLN A 287 11.93 -12.85 16.08
N GLY A 288 11.43 -12.13 15.07
CA GLY A 288 10.46 -11.05 15.21
C GLY A 288 11.10 -9.68 15.52
N SER A 289 12.34 -9.44 15.10
CA SER A 289 13.10 -8.23 15.43
C SER A 289 13.03 -7.17 14.33
N ILE A 290 12.39 -6.03 14.60
CA ILE A 290 12.46 -4.85 13.72
C ILE A 290 13.85 -4.22 13.74
N GLU A 291 14.61 -4.29 14.85
CA GLU A 291 15.98 -3.77 14.84
C GLU A 291 16.90 -4.55 13.91
N ALA A 292 16.72 -5.88 13.80
CA ALA A 292 17.38 -6.68 12.78
C ALA A 292 16.96 -6.24 11.36
N HIS A 293 15.68 -5.95 11.15
CA HIS A 293 15.22 -5.42 9.86
C HIS A 293 15.90 -4.08 9.55
N LYS A 294 15.94 -3.14 10.49
CA LYS A 294 16.65 -1.85 10.37
C LYS A 294 18.14 -2.03 10.08
N ARG A 295 18.81 -3.01 10.71
CA ARG A 295 20.20 -3.37 10.39
C ARG A 295 20.34 -3.88 8.95
N GLY A 296 19.41 -4.72 8.49
CA GLY A 296 19.34 -5.17 7.10
C GLY A 296 19.11 -4.02 6.12
N SER A 297 18.16 -3.13 6.40
CA SER A 297 17.85 -1.96 5.59
C SER A 297 19.04 -1.00 5.49
N ARG A 298 19.86 -0.88 6.54
CA ARG A 298 21.11 -0.12 6.49
C ARG A 298 22.07 -0.69 5.43
N PHE A 299 22.33 -2.00 5.45
CA PHE A 299 23.16 -2.64 4.43
C PHE A 299 22.57 -2.51 3.04
N TRP A 300 21.24 -2.59 2.92
CA TRP A 300 20.54 -2.39 1.66
C TRP A 300 20.70 -0.95 1.13
N ILE A 301 20.58 0.09 1.96
CA ILE A 301 20.86 1.48 1.57
C ILE A 301 22.29 1.63 1.04
N GLN A 302 23.25 0.91 1.63
CA GLN A 302 24.67 0.93 1.26
C GLN A 302 24.96 0.16 -0.05
N ASP A 303 24.09 -0.75 -0.48
CA ASP A 303 24.19 -1.44 -1.77
C ASP A 303 23.70 -0.53 -2.90
N LYS A 304 24.59 0.25 -3.50
CA LYS A 304 24.23 1.24 -4.54
C LYS A 304 24.21 0.62 -5.94
N GLY A 305 23.15 0.88 -6.69
CA GLY A 305 22.96 0.47 -8.08
C GLY A 305 23.07 -1.04 -8.38
N PRO A 306 22.49 -1.95 -7.56
CA PRO A 306 22.53 -3.38 -7.84
C PRO A 306 21.74 -3.70 -9.12
N ILE A 307 22.18 -4.68 -9.92
CA ILE A 307 21.47 -5.08 -11.15
C ILE A 307 20.08 -5.65 -10.82
N VAL A 308 20.01 -6.49 -9.79
CA VAL A 308 18.77 -7.01 -9.20
C VAL A 308 18.56 -6.31 -7.87
N GLU A 309 17.58 -5.41 -7.85
CA GLU A 309 17.18 -4.68 -6.66
C GLU A 309 15.98 -5.37 -6.00
N SER A 310 15.93 -5.34 -4.66
CA SER A 310 14.87 -6.01 -3.90
C SER A 310 14.74 -5.46 -2.50
N TYR A 311 13.53 -5.52 -1.95
CA TYR A 311 13.25 -5.27 -0.53
C TYR A 311 12.10 -6.17 -0.07
N ILE A 312 12.04 -6.49 1.22
CA ILE A 312 11.04 -7.42 1.77
C ILE A 312 10.79 -7.17 3.26
N GLY A 313 9.52 -7.24 3.69
CA GLY A 313 9.13 -7.18 5.10
C GLY A 313 7.74 -6.60 5.33
N PHE A 314 7.47 -6.15 6.56
CA PHE A 314 6.27 -5.42 6.92
C PHE A 314 6.53 -3.92 6.76
N ILE A 315 6.24 -3.37 5.58
CA ILE A 315 6.83 -2.08 5.15
C ILE A 315 5.84 -0.92 5.29
N GLU A 316 4.68 -1.04 4.64
CA GLU A 316 3.75 0.07 4.50
C GLU A 316 2.59 -0.02 5.49
N SER A 317 2.29 1.07 6.18
CA SER A 317 1.28 1.14 7.25
C SER A 317 -0.09 1.64 6.80
N TYR A 318 -0.33 1.76 5.48
CA TYR A 318 -1.55 2.35 4.92
C TYR A 318 -2.87 1.66 5.33
N ARG A 319 -2.84 0.33 5.51
CA ARG A 319 -4.05 -0.51 5.72
C ARG A 319 -4.31 -0.88 7.17
N ASP A 320 -3.41 -0.53 8.08
CA ASP A 320 -3.71 -0.53 9.52
C ASP A 320 -4.69 0.61 9.80
N PRO A 321 -5.92 0.36 10.31
CA PRO A 321 -6.85 1.45 10.64
C PRO A 321 -6.30 2.47 11.65
N PHE A 322 -5.26 2.11 12.43
CA PHE A 322 -4.53 3.05 13.28
C PHE A 322 -3.33 3.71 12.57
N GLY A 323 -2.77 3.08 11.53
CA GLY A 323 -1.68 3.63 10.70
C GLY A 323 -0.26 3.34 11.19
N SER A 324 -0.01 2.22 11.88
CA SER A 324 1.30 1.91 12.49
C SER A 324 1.87 0.51 12.20
N ARG A 325 1.00 -0.45 11.85
CA ARG A 325 1.37 -1.84 11.54
C ARG A 325 1.58 -1.97 10.04
N GLY A 326 2.65 -2.65 9.65
CA GLY A 326 3.02 -2.83 8.25
C GLY A 326 2.27 -4.00 7.62
N GLU A 327 1.77 -3.80 6.41
CA GLU A 327 1.39 -4.91 5.53
C GLU A 327 2.66 -5.60 5.01
N PHE A 328 2.64 -6.92 4.90
CA PHE A 328 3.77 -7.64 4.31
C PHE A 328 3.84 -7.37 2.80
N GLU A 329 5.01 -6.97 2.32
CA GLU A 329 5.32 -6.91 0.90
C GLU A 329 6.75 -7.36 0.60
N GLY A 330 6.99 -7.74 -0.65
CA GLY A 330 8.33 -7.99 -1.15
C GLY A 330 8.40 -7.81 -2.65
N PHE A 331 9.45 -7.19 -3.14
CA PHE A 331 9.65 -7.00 -4.56
C PHE A 331 11.05 -7.42 -5.03
N VAL A 332 11.11 -7.77 -6.31
CA VAL A 332 12.33 -8.02 -7.08
C VAL A 332 12.19 -7.29 -8.40
N ALA A 333 13.15 -6.45 -8.71
CA ALA A 333 13.13 -5.64 -9.93
C ALA A 333 14.54 -5.52 -10.51
N VAL A 334 14.61 -5.28 -11.82
CA VAL A 334 15.86 -5.19 -12.58
C VAL A 334 16.11 -3.74 -12.97
N VAL A 335 17.33 -3.23 -12.76
CA VAL A 335 17.66 -1.85 -13.11
C VAL A 335 17.54 -1.59 -14.60
N ASN A 336 16.74 -0.59 -14.96
CA ASN A 336 16.68 -0.02 -16.29
C ASN A 336 17.67 1.16 -16.37
N LYS A 337 18.89 0.88 -16.86
CA LYS A 337 19.98 1.88 -16.91
C LYS A 337 19.63 3.11 -17.75
N ALA A 338 18.88 2.94 -18.83
CA ALA A 338 18.53 4.05 -19.73
C ALA A 338 17.59 5.06 -19.05
N MET A 339 16.57 4.57 -18.36
CA MET A 339 15.64 5.43 -17.62
C MET A 339 16.25 5.98 -16.33
N SER A 340 17.11 5.20 -15.65
CA SER A 340 17.82 5.64 -14.44
C SER A 340 18.70 6.88 -14.66
N ALA A 341 19.25 7.05 -15.86
CA ALA A 341 20.07 8.23 -16.20
C ALA A 341 19.33 9.59 -16.05
N LYS A 342 18.00 9.62 -16.18
CA LYS A 342 17.20 10.85 -15.92
C LYS A 342 17.18 11.17 -14.43
N PHE A 343 16.98 10.15 -13.61
CA PHE A 343 16.88 10.29 -12.15
C PHE A 343 18.24 10.57 -11.51
N GLU A 344 19.33 10.01 -12.03
CA GLU A 344 20.69 10.36 -11.60
C GLU A 344 20.98 11.86 -11.75
N ARG A 345 20.52 12.47 -12.86
CA ARG A 345 20.64 13.92 -13.06
C ARG A 345 19.79 14.73 -12.08
N LEU A 346 18.61 14.23 -11.72
CA LEU A 346 17.76 14.85 -10.70
C LEU A 346 18.40 14.75 -9.30
N VAL A 347 19.01 13.62 -8.96
CA VAL A 347 19.77 13.45 -7.72
C VAL A 347 20.95 14.41 -7.66
N ALA A 348 21.65 14.62 -8.78
CA ALA A 348 22.78 15.55 -8.85
C ALA A 348 22.38 17.02 -8.60
N SER A 349 21.13 17.41 -8.86
CA SER A 349 20.60 18.76 -8.58
C SER A 349 19.78 18.85 -7.29
N ALA A 350 19.56 17.73 -6.60
CA ALA A 350 18.64 17.66 -5.46
C ALA A 350 19.00 18.62 -4.32
N GLU A 351 20.28 18.73 -3.92
CA GLU A 351 20.70 19.64 -2.84
C GLU A 351 20.41 21.12 -3.17
N GLN A 352 20.47 21.50 -4.46
CA GLN A 352 20.08 22.82 -4.91
C GLN A 352 18.56 22.98 -4.84
N LEU A 353 17.81 22.02 -5.36
CA LEU A 353 16.34 22.05 -5.40
C LEU A 353 15.69 22.00 -4.01
N LEU A 354 16.33 21.38 -3.02
CA LEU A 354 15.87 21.40 -1.63
C LEU A 354 15.80 22.83 -1.06
N LYS A 355 16.65 23.75 -1.53
CA LYS A 355 16.66 25.16 -1.08
C LYS A 355 15.47 25.96 -1.62
N GLU A 356 14.81 25.45 -2.65
CA GLU A 356 13.60 26.05 -3.22
C GLU A 356 12.34 25.66 -2.41
N LEU A 357 12.43 24.68 -1.50
CA LEU A 357 11.31 24.27 -0.67
C LEU A 357 10.94 25.34 0.37
N PRO A 358 9.66 25.53 0.69
CA PRO A 358 9.19 26.75 1.35
C PRO A 358 9.31 26.76 2.88
N TRP A 359 10.24 25.99 3.43
CA TRP A 359 10.56 25.97 4.86
C TRP A 359 12.01 26.39 5.11
N PRO A 360 12.33 26.89 6.32
CA PRO A 360 13.70 27.28 6.64
C PRO A 360 14.67 26.08 6.54
N PRO A 361 15.96 26.30 6.22
CA PRO A 361 16.97 25.23 6.19
C PRO A 361 17.10 24.46 7.51
N THR A 362 16.72 25.06 8.64
CA THR A 362 16.71 24.39 9.96
C THR A 362 15.63 23.30 10.08
N PHE A 363 14.64 23.29 9.19
CA PHE A 363 13.60 22.26 9.06
C PHE A 363 13.95 21.22 7.98
N GLU A 364 15.12 21.35 7.35
CA GLU A 364 15.68 20.37 6.42
C GLU A 364 16.71 19.49 7.14
N LYS A 365 16.98 18.29 6.60
CA LYS A 365 17.96 17.36 7.16
C LYS A 365 19.36 17.99 7.16
N ASP A 366 20.13 17.74 8.23
CA ASP A 366 21.46 18.37 8.41
C ASP A 366 22.45 18.01 7.30
N LYS A 367 22.33 16.81 6.74
CA LYS A 367 23.14 16.31 5.65
C LYS A 367 22.22 15.77 4.57
N PHE A 368 22.38 16.26 3.35
CA PHE A 368 21.81 15.59 2.19
C PHE A 368 22.65 14.37 1.86
N LEU A 369 22.21 13.20 2.31
CA LEU A 369 22.83 11.92 1.97
C LEU A 369 22.32 11.52 0.60
N THR A 370 23.18 11.62 -0.43
CA THR A 370 22.82 11.34 -1.82
C THR A 370 22.11 9.98 -1.93
N PRO A 371 20.79 9.97 -2.18
CA PRO A 371 20.05 8.72 -2.25
C PRO A 371 20.33 8.03 -3.58
N ASP A 372 20.12 6.73 -3.62
CA ASP A 372 20.07 6.02 -4.89
C ASP A 372 18.71 6.32 -5.54
N PHE A 373 18.68 6.73 -6.81
CA PHE A 373 17.42 6.87 -7.55
C PHE A 373 17.52 6.07 -8.84
N THR A 374 16.81 4.95 -8.86
CA THR A 374 16.83 4.02 -10.00
C THR A 374 15.44 3.86 -10.63
N SER A 375 15.41 3.79 -11.95
CA SER A 375 14.25 3.25 -12.65
C SER A 375 14.41 1.74 -12.75
N LEU A 376 13.41 0.99 -12.30
CA LEU A 376 13.43 -0.47 -12.29
C LEU A 376 12.28 -1.04 -13.11
N ASP A 377 12.51 -2.20 -13.69
CA ASP A 377 11.47 -3.05 -14.28
C ASP A 377 11.16 -4.19 -13.31
N VAL A 378 9.96 -4.18 -12.75
CA VAL A 378 9.50 -5.15 -11.75
C VAL A 378 9.37 -6.53 -12.38
N LEU A 379 10.02 -7.52 -11.76
CA LEU A 379 9.83 -8.95 -12.04
C LEU A 379 8.79 -9.55 -11.09
N THR A 380 8.78 -9.12 -9.83
CA THR A 380 7.87 -9.57 -8.79
C THR A 380 7.58 -8.43 -7.84
N PHE A 381 6.31 -8.20 -7.52
CA PHE A 381 5.86 -7.40 -6.41
C PHE A 381 4.73 -8.16 -5.73
N ALA A 382 5.07 -8.84 -4.63
CA ALA A 382 4.13 -9.62 -3.85
C ALA A 382 3.54 -8.77 -2.72
N GLY A 383 2.23 -8.83 -2.53
CA GLY A 383 1.49 -8.02 -1.57
C GLY A 383 0.07 -7.76 -2.06
N SER A 384 -0.58 -6.72 -1.55
CA SER A 384 -1.95 -6.35 -1.92
C SER A 384 -2.05 -5.48 -3.19
N GLY A 385 -0.96 -4.88 -3.64
CA GLY A 385 -0.95 -3.98 -4.80
C GLY A 385 0.47 -3.70 -5.29
N ILE A 386 0.55 -3.12 -6.49
CA ILE A 386 1.83 -2.73 -7.11
C ILE A 386 1.85 -1.19 -7.20
N PRO A 387 2.77 -0.51 -6.50
CA PRO A 387 2.91 0.95 -6.59
C PRO A 387 3.59 1.35 -7.90
N ALA A 388 3.58 2.65 -8.21
CA ALA A 388 4.27 3.20 -9.38
C ALA A 388 5.71 3.67 -9.07
N GLY A 389 5.96 4.01 -7.81
CA GLY A 389 7.25 4.38 -7.25
C GLY A 389 7.24 4.06 -5.75
N ILE A 390 8.42 4.02 -5.15
CA ILE A 390 8.61 3.80 -3.72
C ILE A 390 9.79 4.63 -3.19
N ASN A 391 9.68 5.09 -1.96
CA ASN A 391 10.77 5.72 -1.20
C ASN A 391 10.95 5.01 0.14
N ILE A 392 11.98 4.18 0.24
CA ILE A 392 12.19 3.25 1.35
C ILE A 392 13.65 3.27 1.84
N PRO A 393 13.93 2.86 3.10
CA PRO A 393 12.97 2.37 4.10
C PRO A 393 12.15 3.49 4.75
N ASN A 394 11.07 3.09 5.45
CA ASN A 394 10.19 3.98 6.24
C ASN A 394 10.74 4.33 7.63
N TYR A 395 11.93 3.82 7.98
CA TYR A 395 12.58 4.10 9.26
C TYR A 395 13.21 5.51 9.25
N ASP A 396 12.51 6.52 9.77
CA ASP A 396 12.94 7.93 9.77
C ASP A 396 14.34 8.16 10.35
N ASP A 397 14.75 7.38 11.35
CA ASP A 397 16.10 7.44 11.90
C ASP A 397 17.17 7.04 10.87
N LEU A 398 16.95 5.97 10.09
CA LEU A 398 17.82 5.60 8.96
C LEU A 398 17.77 6.64 7.84
N ARG A 399 16.58 7.17 7.51
CA ARG A 399 16.41 8.20 6.47
C ARG A 399 17.20 9.47 6.75
N GLN A 400 17.41 9.81 8.02
CA GLN A 400 18.20 10.96 8.46
C GLN A 400 19.69 10.65 8.62
N THR A 401 20.06 9.42 9.02
CA THR A 401 21.44 9.08 9.42
C THR A 401 22.25 8.31 8.38
N GLU A 402 21.60 7.54 7.52
CA GLU A 402 22.24 6.68 6.51
C GLU A 402 21.78 7.02 5.08
N GLY A 403 20.51 7.40 4.93
CA GLY A 403 19.88 7.72 3.65
C GLY A 403 18.69 6.80 3.35
N PHE A 404 18.28 6.79 2.09
CA PHE A 404 17.15 6.01 1.56
C PHE A 404 17.40 5.74 0.08
N LYS A 405 16.58 4.88 -0.54
CA LYS A 405 16.52 4.72 -1.99
C LYS A 405 15.16 5.14 -2.51
N ASN A 406 15.18 5.72 -3.69
CA ASN A 406 14.01 6.09 -4.47
C ASN A 406 13.96 5.19 -5.69
N VAL A 407 12.79 4.70 -6.00
CA VAL A 407 12.61 3.75 -7.09
C VAL A 407 11.40 4.18 -7.90
N SER A 408 11.58 4.28 -9.20
CA SER A 408 10.49 4.43 -10.18
C SER A 408 10.29 3.11 -10.90
N LEU A 409 9.06 2.58 -10.91
CA LEU A 409 8.75 1.27 -11.50
C LEU A 409 8.28 1.45 -12.95
N GLY A 410 9.23 1.51 -13.88
CA GLY A 410 9.02 1.94 -15.27
C GLY A 410 8.00 1.09 -16.04
N ASN A 411 8.06 -0.23 -15.89
CA ASN A 411 7.09 -1.13 -16.51
C ASN A 411 5.69 -1.06 -15.89
N VAL A 412 5.56 -0.66 -14.61
CA VAL A 412 4.25 -0.39 -13.98
C VAL A 412 3.68 0.95 -14.47
N LEU A 413 4.53 1.96 -14.60
CA LEU A 413 4.18 3.26 -15.20
C LEU A 413 3.62 3.10 -16.61
N ALA A 414 4.26 2.28 -17.44
CA ALA A 414 3.80 2.00 -18.80
C ALA A 414 2.35 1.47 -18.84
N VAL A 415 1.96 0.63 -17.88
CA VAL A 415 0.58 0.11 -17.74
C VAL A 415 -0.40 1.23 -17.34
N ALA A 416 0.03 2.17 -16.50
CA ALA A 416 -0.76 3.30 -16.04
C ALA A 416 -0.97 4.38 -17.12
N TYR A 417 -0.17 4.40 -18.18
CA TYR A 417 -0.28 5.38 -19.28
C TYR A 417 -1.44 5.09 -20.23
N ALA A 418 -1.80 3.83 -20.43
CA ALA A 418 -2.88 3.44 -21.34
C ALA A 418 -4.25 3.98 -20.86
N THR A 419 -4.62 5.14 -21.41
CA THR A 419 -5.89 5.84 -21.15
C THR A 419 -6.60 6.07 -22.48
N GLN A 420 -7.88 5.72 -22.54
CA GLN A 420 -8.71 5.95 -23.72
C GLN A 420 -9.42 7.31 -23.59
N ARG A 421 -9.65 8.01 -24.69
CA ARG A 421 -10.19 9.38 -24.68
C ARG A 421 -11.58 9.45 -24.04
N GLU A 422 -12.40 8.43 -24.26
CA GLU A 422 -13.73 8.27 -23.70
C GLU A 422 -13.73 8.06 -22.17
N LYS A 423 -12.59 7.61 -21.61
CA LYS A 423 -12.37 7.37 -20.17
C LYS A 423 -11.88 8.60 -19.41
N LEU A 424 -11.63 9.71 -20.12
CA LEU A 424 -11.24 10.99 -19.53
C LEU A 424 -12.45 11.77 -19.03
N THR A 425 -13.08 11.24 -17.98
CA THR A 425 -14.19 11.89 -17.27
C THR A 425 -13.81 13.25 -16.72
N PHE A 426 -14.78 14.17 -16.69
CA PHE A 426 -14.72 15.50 -16.09
C PHE A 426 -13.80 16.55 -16.74
N LEU A 427 -13.06 16.20 -17.80
CA LEU A 427 -12.28 17.16 -18.57
C LEU A 427 -13.11 17.82 -19.68
N GLU A 428 -12.77 19.07 -20.02
CA GLU A 428 -13.26 19.71 -21.24
C GLU A 428 -12.62 19.08 -22.48
N GLU A 429 -13.25 19.24 -23.65
CA GLU A 429 -12.77 18.56 -24.88
C GLU A 429 -11.34 18.97 -25.27
N ASP A 430 -10.99 20.24 -25.09
CA ASP A 430 -9.66 20.79 -25.41
C ASP A 430 -8.58 20.27 -24.45
N ASP A 431 -8.95 19.93 -23.22
CA ASP A 431 -8.04 19.37 -22.21
C ASP A 431 -7.74 17.88 -22.44
N LYS A 432 -8.66 17.14 -23.07
CA LYS A 432 -8.50 15.69 -23.27
C LYS A 432 -7.30 15.36 -24.15
N ASP A 433 -7.11 16.10 -25.24
CA ASP A 433 -6.04 15.82 -26.19
C ASP A 433 -4.66 16.14 -25.58
N LEU A 434 -4.56 17.26 -24.85
CA LEU A 434 -3.37 17.60 -24.06
C LEU A 434 -3.09 16.54 -23.00
N TYR A 435 -4.11 16.10 -22.26
CA TYR A 435 -3.97 15.10 -21.21
C TYR A 435 -3.45 13.77 -21.76
N ILE A 436 -3.97 13.28 -22.88
CA ILE A 436 -3.49 12.05 -23.52
C ILE A 436 -2.01 12.17 -23.89
N LEU A 437 -1.61 13.31 -24.47
CA LEU A 437 -0.26 13.53 -24.95
C LEU A 437 0.76 13.63 -23.80
N TRP A 438 0.41 14.35 -22.73
CA TRP A 438 1.36 14.75 -21.69
C TRP A 438 1.21 14.03 -20.36
N LYS A 439 0.19 13.17 -20.16
CA LYS A 439 0.02 12.39 -18.91
C LYS A 439 1.23 11.53 -18.58
N GLY A 440 1.81 10.85 -19.57
CA GLY A 440 2.99 10.01 -19.35
C GLY A 440 4.19 10.84 -18.86
N PRO A 441 4.64 11.82 -19.66
CA PRO A 441 5.66 12.79 -19.28
C PRO A 441 5.46 13.47 -17.91
N SER A 442 4.25 13.95 -17.63
CA SER A 442 3.97 14.64 -16.36
C SER A 442 4.02 13.69 -15.17
N PHE A 443 3.66 12.42 -15.36
CA PHE A 443 3.74 11.41 -14.32
C PHE A 443 5.20 11.05 -13.97
N ASP A 444 6.09 10.92 -14.97
CA ASP A 444 7.53 10.72 -14.72
C ASP A 444 8.10 11.87 -13.87
N VAL A 445 7.75 13.12 -14.20
CA VAL A 445 8.17 14.32 -13.45
C VAL A 445 7.62 14.27 -12.04
N GLN A 446 6.31 14.03 -11.88
CA GLN A 446 5.65 14.02 -10.58
C GLN A 446 6.22 12.93 -9.68
N VAL A 447 6.36 11.70 -10.14
CA VAL A 447 6.92 10.57 -9.36
C VAL A 447 8.37 10.86 -8.97
N GLY A 448 9.20 11.33 -9.91
CA GLY A 448 10.59 11.67 -9.63
C GLY A 448 10.73 12.70 -8.51
N LEU A 449 9.92 13.75 -8.53
CA LEU A 449 9.90 14.78 -7.50
C LEU A 449 9.27 14.29 -6.19
N HIS A 450 8.16 13.55 -6.26
CA HIS A 450 7.41 13.02 -5.13
C HIS A 450 8.28 12.10 -4.27
N GLU A 451 8.95 11.12 -4.89
CA GLU A 451 9.81 10.20 -4.16
C GLU A 451 11.06 10.93 -3.63
N LEU A 452 11.82 11.62 -4.50
CA LEU A 452 13.13 12.17 -4.10
C LEU A 452 13.04 13.40 -3.21
N LEU A 453 12.27 14.40 -3.62
CA LEU A 453 12.23 15.72 -3.00
C LEU A 453 10.98 15.92 -2.14
N GLY A 454 9.93 15.12 -2.37
CA GLY A 454 8.80 14.97 -1.46
C GLY A 454 9.24 14.17 -0.24
N HIS A 455 9.12 12.86 -0.26
CA HIS A 455 9.44 11.98 0.89
C HIS A 455 10.88 12.09 1.38
N GLY A 456 11.83 12.38 0.49
CA GLY A 456 13.24 12.49 0.85
C GLY A 456 13.64 13.75 1.63
N SER A 457 12.78 14.78 1.64
CA SER A 457 13.04 16.07 2.31
C SER A 457 12.38 16.18 3.69
N GLY A 458 12.85 17.17 4.46
CA GLY A 458 12.29 17.52 5.76
C GLY A 458 12.92 16.75 6.92
N LYS A 459 13.14 17.44 8.04
CA LYS A 459 13.73 16.92 9.26
C LYS A 459 12.69 16.72 10.36
N LEU A 460 12.79 15.65 11.14
CA LEU A 460 12.03 15.49 12.37
C LEU A 460 12.87 15.98 13.55
N PHE A 461 12.29 16.80 14.41
CA PHE A 461 12.93 17.25 15.64
C PHE A 461 12.73 16.21 16.73
N VAL A 462 13.83 15.64 17.22
CA VAL A 462 13.84 14.51 18.16
C VAL A 462 14.63 14.88 19.41
N GLN A 463 14.11 14.49 20.56
CA GLN A 463 14.80 14.46 21.84
C GLN A 463 15.07 13.00 22.23
N ASP A 464 16.34 12.67 22.45
CA ASP A 464 16.73 11.33 22.89
C ASP A 464 16.43 11.09 24.38
N GLU A 465 16.70 9.88 24.86
CA GLU A 465 16.49 9.48 26.27
C GLU A 465 17.35 10.26 27.27
N LYS A 466 18.44 10.90 26.81
CA LYS A 466 19.34 11.73 27.62
C LYS A 466 18.90 13.20 27.65
N GLY A 467 17.83 13.54 26.93
CA GLY A 467 17.32 14.89 26.79
C GLY A 467 18.04 15.72 25.71
N ALA A 468 18.94 15.11 24.92
CA ALA A 468 19.66 15.80 23.86
C ALA A 468 18.80 15.92 22.59
N PHE A 469 18.81 17.10 22.00
CA PHE A 469 18.09 17.40 20.76
C PHE A 469 18.95 17.14 19.54
N ASN A 470 18.34 16.67 18.45
CA ASN A 470 18.98 16.59 17.13
C ASN A 470 18.97 17.93 16.37
N PHE A 471 18.58 19.04 17.02
CA PHE A 471 18.54 20.39 16.46
C PHE A 471 18.94 21.40 17.55
N ASP A 472 19.28 22.64 17.16
CA ASP A 472 19.64 23.69 18.11
C ASP A 472 18.37 24.35 18.68
N GLN A 473 17.95 23.91 19.87
CA GLN A 473 16.75 24.40 20.55
C GLN A 473 16.77 25.92 20.79
N GLU A 474 17.96 26.52 20.94
CA GLU A 474 18.09 27.94 21.29
C GLU A 474 17.94 28.86 20.08
N THR A 475 18.33 28.39 18.89
CA THR A 475 18.40 29.23 17.68
C THR A 475 17.36 28.89 16.62
N VAL A 476 16.79 27.68 16.63
CA VAL A 476 15.76 27.30 15.66
C VAL A 476 14.42 27.96 16.03
N ILE A 477 13.90 28.77 15.11
CA ILE A 477 12.65 29.50 15.26
C ILE A 477 11.56 28.86 14.40
N ASN A 478 10.37 28.68 14.97
CA ASN A 478 9.19 28.27 14.23
C ASN A 478 8.72 29.43 13.33
N PRO A 479 8.71 29.29 12.00
CA PRO A 479 8.37 30.37 11.09
C PRO A 479 6.89 30.78 11.14
N GLU A 480 6.00 29.95 11.70
CA GLU A 480 4.57 30.23 11.82
C GLU A 480 4.25 31.05 13.08
N THR A 481 5.02 30.87 14.16
CA THR A 481 4.77 31.55 15.45
C THR A 481 5.80 32.63 15.80
N GLY A 482 7.01 32.55 15.23
CA GLY A 482 8.14 33.41 15.59
C GLY A 482 8.80 33.04 16.93
N GLU A 483 8.41 31.92 17.55
CA GLU A 483 8.93 31.44 18.83
C GLU A 483 9.96 30.31 18.65
N GLN A 484 10.72 30.01 19.70
CA GLN A 484 11.52 28.78 19.77
C GLN A 484 10.63 27.53 19.68
N ILE A 485 11.22 26.41 19.24
CA ILE A 485 10.49 25.14 19.13
C ILE A 485 10.07 24.63 20.51
N GLN A 486 8.77 24.38 20.68
CA GLN A 486 8.18 23.90 21.95
C GLN A 486 7.66 22.45 21.88
N SER A 487 7.67 21.83 20.70
CA SER A 487 7.24 20.44 20.51
C SER A 487 8.21 19.67 19.60
N TRP A 488 8.35 18.38 19.88
CA TRP A 488 9.27 17.45 19.20
C TRP A 488 8.82 16.00 19.43
N TYR A 489 9.48 15.07 18.77
CA TYR A 489 9.38 13.62 18.99
C TYR A 489 10.28 13.20 20.15
N ARG A 490 9.81 12.31 21.00
CA ARG A 490 10.56 11.69 22.11
C ARG A 490 11.06 10.30 21.71
N SER A 491 11.97 9.72 22.50
CA SER A 491 12.40 8.33 22.28
C SER A 491 11.21 7.37 22.17
N GLY A 492 11.22 6.54 21.13
CA GLY A 492 10.15 5.59 20.82
C GLY A 492 9.03 6.15 19.95
N GLU A 493 8.79 7.47 19.95
CA GLU A 493 7.77 8.08 19.09
C GLU A 493 8.25 8.12 17.63
N THR A 494 7.37 7.79 16.69
CA THR A 494 7.62 7.84 15.24
C THR A 494 6.60 8.75 14.55
N TRP A 495 6.79 9.04 13.27
CA TRP A 495 5.77 9.71 12.44
C TRP A 495 4.41 9.00 12.57
N ASP A 496 4.41 7.68 12.35
CA ASP A 496 3.24 6.81 12.42
C ASP A 496 2.62 6.77 13.83
N SER A 497 3.43 6.64 14.89
CA SER A 497 2.88 6.54 16.26
C SER A 497 2.21 7.85 16.71
N LYS A 498 2.75 9.00 16.29
CA LYS A 498 2.28 10.33 16.68
C LYS A 498 1.07 10.77 15.85
N PHE A 499 1.13 10.67 14.53
CA PHE A 499 0.06 11.14 13.62
C PHE A 499 -1.00 10.07 13.30
N SER A 500 -0.69 8.79 13.52
CA SER A 500 -1.58 7.64 13.43
C SER A 500 -2.48 7.67 12.20
N THR A 501 -3.79 7.83 12.38
CA THR A 501 -4.81 7.72 11.32
C THR A 501 -4.64 8.69 10.14
N ILE A 502 -3.88 9.78 10.30
CA ILE A 502 -3.59 10.73 9.22
C ILE A 502 -2.14 10.67 8.75
N ALA A 503 -1.27 9.89 9.40
CA ALA A 503 0.17 9.89 9.14
C ALA A 503 0.49 9.66 7.67
N SER A 504 0.01 8.57 7.08
CA SER A 504 0.30 8.26 5.68
C SER A 504 -0.30 9.32 4.74
N SER A 505 -1.59 9.64 4.89
CA SER A 505 -2.26 10.59 3.97
C SER A 505 -1.65 11.99 4.02
N TYR A 506 -1.31 12.49 5.21
CA TYR A 506 -0.65 13.77 5.38
C TYR A 506 0.71 13.80 4.68
N GLU A 507 1.49 12.74 4.84
CA GLU A 507 2.81 12.63 4.21
C GLU A 507 2.71 12.52 2.69
N GLU A 508 1.76 11.75 2.17
CA GLU A 508 1.45 11.71 0.73
C GLU A 508 1.06 13.09 0.20
N CYS A 509 0.24 13.83 0.95
CA CYS A 509 -0.16 15.19 0.58
C CYS A 509 1.03 16.14 0.51
N ARG A 510 1.96 16.03 1.46
CA ARG A 510 3.20 16.80 1.45
C ARG A 510 4.04 16.45 0.22
N ALA A 511 4.25 15.17 -0.06
CA ALA A 511 5.08 14.72 -1.19
C ALA A 511 4.47 15.09 -2.57
N GLU A 512 3.16 14.86 -2.76
CA GLU A 512 2.43 15.27 -3.97
C GLU A 512 2.49 16.81 -4.15
N SER A 513 2.34 17.57 -3.07
CA SER A 513 2.43 19.05 -3.10
C SER A 513 3.83 19.53 -3.48
N VAL A 514 4.90 18.87 -3.01
CA VAL A 514 6.28 19.16 -3.42
C VAL A 514 6.44 18.91 -4.92
N GLY A 515 5.92 17.81 -5.44
CA GLY A 515 5.94 17.51 -6.88
C GLY A 515 5.30 18.62 -7.72
N LEU A 516 4.10 19.08 -7.33
CA LEU A 516 3.43 20.20 -8.01
C LEU A 516 4.19 21.52 -7.89
N TYR A 517 4.79 21.79 -6.73
CA TYR A 517 5.52 23.02 -6.48
C TYR A 517 6.82 23.09 -7.31
N LEU A 518 7.60 22.00 -7.32
CA LEU A 518 8.89 21.95 -8.00
C LEU A 518 8.78 21.65 -9.49
N CYS A 519 7.68 21.08 -9.99
CA CYS A 519 7.49 20.94 -11.44
C CYS A 519 7.43 22.29 -12.17
N LEU A 520 7.23 23.40 -11.44
CA LEU A 520 7.27 24.76 -11.98
C LEU A 520 8.70 25.27 -12.22
N HIS A 521 9.72 24.57 -11.73
CA HIS A 521 11.11 24.99 -11.82
C HIS A 521 11.71 24.61 -13.20
N PRO A 522 12.19 25.56 -14.02
CA PRO A 522 12.65 25.28 -15.38
C PRO A 522 13.75 24.20 -15.47
N GLN A 523 14.73 24.24 -14.56
CA GLN A 523 15.81 23.24 -14.51
C GLN A 523 15.30 21.81 -14.26
N VAL A 524 14.19 21.64 -13.54
CA VAL A 524 13.60 20.32 -13.31
C VAL A 524 13.06 19.77 -14.62
N LEU A 525 12.30 20.56 -15.37
CA LEU A 525 11.74 20.16 -16.65
C LEU A 525 12.85 19.86 -17.67
N GLU A 526 13.91 20.65 -17.69
CA GLU A 526 15.11 20.42 -18.52
C GLU A 526 15.77 19.06 -18.20
N ILE A 527 15.89 18.69 -16.92
CA ILE A 527 16.40 17.37 -16.51
C ILE A 527 15.56 16.22 -17.09
N PHE A 528 14.23 16.39 -17.12
CA PHE A 528 13.31 15.44 -17.73
C PHE A 528 13.22 15.54 -19.27
N GLY A 529 13.86 16.55 -19.86
CA GLY A 529 13.96 16.74 -21.32
C GLY A 529 12.86 17.61 -21.92
N PHE A 530 12.24 18.50 -21.15
CA PHE A 530 11.19 19.40 -21.59
C PHE A 530 11.60 20.86 -21.41
N GLU A 531 11.43 21.67 -22.45
CA GLU A 531 11.69 23.11 -22.46
C GLU A 531 10.59 23.85 -23.22
N GLY A 532 10.49 25.17 -23.03
CA GLY A 532 9.57 26.02 -23.79
C GLY A 532 8.10 25.62 -23.65
N ALA A 533 7.40 25.49 -24.78
CA ALA A 533 5.96 25.17 -24.79
C ALA A 533 5.65 23.77 -24.25
N ASP A 534 6.52 22.79 -24.54
CA ASP A 534 6.36 21.41 -24.06
C ASP A 534 6.43 21.36 -22.54
N ALA A 535 7.37 22.11 -21.94
CA ALA A 535 7.48 22.26 -20.49
C ALA A 535 6.22 22.89 -19.87
N GLU A 536 5.65 23.92 -20.50
CA GLU A 536 4.40 24.54 -20.04
C GLU A 536 3.19 23.59 -20.12
N ASP A 537 3.13 22.75 -21.15
CA ASP A 537 2.08 21.74 -21.28
C ASP A 537 2.22 20.62 -20.26
N VAL A 538 3.44 20.15 -19.98
CA VAL A 538 3.73 19.17 -18.92
C VAL A 538 3.29 19.73 -17.55
N ILE A 539 3.63 20.98 -17.24
CA ILE A 539 3.15 21.66 -16.02
C ILE A 539 1.63 21.68 -15.98
N TYR A 540 1.00 22.17 -17.05
CA TYR A 540 -0.45 22.33 -17.09
C TYR A 540 -1.16 20.99 -16.87
N VAL A 541 -0.72 19.93 -17.56
CA VAL A 541 -1.31 18.60 -17.42
C VAL A 541 -1.01 17.99 -16.05
N ASN A 542 0.15 18.23 -15.44
CA ASN A 542 0.43 17.78 -14.08
C ASN A 542 -0.58 18.37 -13.08
N TRP A 543 -0.76 19.70 -13.13
CA TRP A 543 -1.71 20.41 -12.28
C TRP A 543 -3.17 20.01 -12.57
N LEU A 544 -3.54 19.87 -13.85
CA LEU A 544 -4.87 19.44 -14.27
C LEU A 544 -5.17 18.02 -13.79
N ASN A 545 -4.20 17.11 -13.91
CA ASN A 545 -4.30 15.75 -13.39
C ASN A 545 -4.53 15.73 -11.88
N MET A 546 -3.82 16.57 -11.11
CA MET A 546 -4.02 16.68 -9.68
C MET A 546 -5.44 17.13 -9.32
N VAL A 547 -5.94 18.22 -9.90
CA VAL A 547 -7.28 18.73 -9.58
C VAL A 547 -8.39 17.78 -10.04
N ARG A 548 -8.20 17.10 -11.17
CA ARG A 548 -9.10 16.02 -11.60
C ARG A 548 -9.07 14.83 -10.64
N ALA A 549 -7.88 14.41 -10.21
CA ALA A 549 -7.72 13.31 -9.27
C ALA A 549 -8.31 13.65 -7.88
N GLY A 550 -8.24 14.91 -7.46
CA GLY A 550 -8.92 15.40 -6.26
C GLY A 550 -10.45 15.31 -6.34
N LEU A 551 -11.06 15.50 -7.52
CA LEU A 551 -12.49 15.25 -7.71
C LEU A 551 -12.80 13.74 -7.69
N LEU A 552 -12.03 12.95 -8.44
CA LEU A 552 -12.19 11.48 -8.47
C LEU A 552 -11.99 10.84 -7.08
N ALA A 553 -11.24 11.49 -6.20
CA ALA A 553 -11.00 11.04 -4.84
C ALA A 553 -12.28 10.80 -4.03
N LEU A 554 -13.37 11.50 -4.34
CA LEU A 554 -14.63 11.35 -3.61
C LEU A 554 -15.22 9.93 -3.66
N GLU A 555 -14.83 9.09 -4.64
CA GLU A 555 -15.13 7.65 -4.64
C GLU A 555 -14.65 6.94 -3.36
N PHE A 556 -13.53 7.41 -2.80
CA PHE A 556 -12.82 6.82 -1.67
C PHE A 556 -13.20 7.45 -0.32
N TYR A 557 -14.20 8.33 -0.32
CA TYR A 557 -14.80 8.88 0.90
C TYR A 557 -16.07 8.11 1.27
N THR A 558 -16.25 7.83 2.56
CA THR A 558 -17.44 7.21 3.16
C THR A 558 -18.22 8.27 3.95
N PRO A 559 -19.30 8.84 3.40
CA PRO A 559 -20.07 9.88 4.08
C PRO A 559 -20.65 9.44 5.42
N GLU A 560 -21.05 8.16 5.54
CA GLU A 560 -21.72 7.64 6.73
C GLU A 560 -20.78 7.53 7.94
N ALA A 561 -19.48 7.33 7.68
CA ALA A 561 -18.43 7.21 8.69
C ALA A 561 -17.52 8.45 8.78
N PHE A 562 -17.78 9.47 7.96
CA PHE A 562 -16.89 10.64 7.80
C PHE A 562 -15.42 10.25 7.57
N ASN A 563 -15.19 9.17 6.83
CA ASN A 563 -13.90 8.51 6.75
C ASN A 563 -13.36 8.43 5.31
N TRP A 564 -12.06 8.64 5.16
CA TRP A 564 -11.32 8.43 3.93
C TRP A 564 -10.67 7.06 3.93
N ARG A 565 -10.86 6.28 2.86
CA ARG A 565 -10.42 4.88 2.75
C ARG A 565 -9.15 4.69 1.93
N GLN A 566 -8.53 5.77 1.44
CA GLN A 566 -7.28 5.70 0.67
C GLN A 566 -6.47 6.99 0.84
N ALA A 567 -5.24 6.84 1.35
CA ALA A 567 -4.38 7.93 1.77
C ALA A 567 -4.03 8.94 0.66
N HIS A 568 -3.64 8.46 -0.52
CA HIS A 568 -3.25 9.31 -1.65
C HIS A 568 -4.45 10.07 -2.26
N MET A 569 -5.64 9.46 -2.29
CA MET A 569 -6.85 10.09 -2.81
C MET A 569 -7.32 11.19 -1.86
N GLN A 570 -7.29 10.94 -0.54
CA GLN A 570 -7.52 11.99 0.45
C GLN A 570 -6.53 13.14 0.29
N ALA A 571 -5.24 12.85 0.12
CA ALA A 571 -4.20 13.85 -0.14
C ALA A 571 -4.50 14.72 -1.37
N ARG A 572 -4.92 14.10 -2.48
CA ARG A 572 -5.28 14.80 -3.72
C ARG A 572 -6.53 15.67 -3.55
N PHE A 573 -7.51 15.22 -2.75
CA PHE A 573 -8.67 16.03 -2.39
C PHE A 573 -8.28 17.23 -1.52
N VAL A 574 -7.40 17.04 -0.55
CA VAL A 574 -6.86 18.12 0.29
C VAL A 574 -6.16 19.17 -0.58
N ILE A 575 -5.31 18.75 -1.53
CA ILE A 575 -4.64 19.66 -2.47
C ILE A 575 -5.66 20.42 -3.32
N LEU A 576 -6.69 19.73 -3.86
CA LEU A 576 -7.78 20.39 -4.60
C LEU A 576 -8.47 21.46 -3.74
N ARG A 577 -8.76 21.17 -2.47
CA ARG A 577 -9.39 22.10 -1.52
C ARG A 577 -8.50 23.32 -1.23
N VAL A 578 -7.19 23.13 -1.11
CA VAL A 578 -6.23 24.24 -0.97
C VAL A 578 -6.25 25.15 -2.20
N LEU A 579 -6.27 24.57 -3.41
CA LEU A 579 -6.31 25.35 -4.65
C LEU A 579 -7.66 26.07 -4.87
N LEU A 580 -8.77 25.47 -4.42
CA LEU A 580 -10.09 26.13 -4.43
C LEU A 580 -10.17 27.27 -3.41
N GLU A 581 -9.62 27.08 -2.20
CA GLU A 581 -9.56 28.12 -1.17
C GLU A 581 -8.76 29.35 -1.64
N ALA A 582 -7.71 29.13 -2.45
CA ALA A 582 -6.94 30.21 -3.04
C ALA A 582 -7.80 31.14 -3.94
N GLY A 583 -8.92 30.64 -4.47
CA GLY A 583 -9.88 31.43 -5.23
C GLY A 583 -9.35 31.94 -6.57
N GLU A 584 -9.69 33.20 -6.89
CA GLU A 584 -9.28 33.91 -8.12
C GLU A 584 -9.61 33.19 -9.45
N GLY A 585 -10.51 32.21 -9.40
CA GLY A 585 -10.87 31.38 -10.56
C GLY A 585 -9.71 30.52 -11.06
N LEU A 586 -8.74 30.17 -10.21
CA LEU A 586 -7.65 29.24 -10.56
C LEU A 586 -8.22 27.88 -10.97
N VAL A 587 -9.07 27.31 -10.13
CA VAL A 587 -9.75 26.04 -10.39
C VAL A 587 -11.23 26.20 -10.07
N THR A 588 -12.09 25.60 -10.89
CA THR A 588 -13.54 25.53 -10.62
C THR A 588 -14.06 24.13 -10.94
N ILE A 589 -15.05 23.68 -10.18
CA ILE A 589 -15.77 22.43 -10.42
C ILE A 589 -17.23 22.79 -10.68
N THR A 590 -17.74 22.45 -11.87
CA THR A 590 -19.11 22.78 -12.27
C THR A 590 -19.91 21.50 -12.54
N PRO A 591 -21.00 21.23 -11.81
CA PRO A 591 -21.96 20.19 -12.19
C PRO A 591 -22.56 20.47 -13.58
N THR A 592 -22.71 19.43 -14.39
CA THR A 592 -23.22 19.49 -15.78
C THR A 592 -24.09 18.27 -16.08
N THR A 593 -24.64 18.21 -17.30
CA THR A 593 -25.31 17.02 -17.83
C THR A 593 -24.44 16.41 -18.92
N GLY A 594 -24.14 15.11 -18.79
CA GLY A 594 -23.36 14.38 -19.78
C GLY A 594 -24.13 14.17 -21.09
N SER A 595 -23.43 13.79 -22.15
CA SER A 595 -24.04 13.51 -23.46
C SER A 595 -25.03 12.33 -23.45
N ASP A 596 -24.96 11.48 -22.43
CA ASP A 596 -25.90 10.37 -22.17
C ASP A 596 -27.11 10.80 -21.31
N GLY A 597 -27.25 12.10 -21.01
CA GLY A 597 -28.35 12.66 -20.22
C GLY A 597 -28.22 12.45 -18.70
N ARG A 598 -27.18 11.76 -18.23
CA ARG A 598 -26.93 11.54 -16.80
C ARG A 598 -26.09 12.66 -16.18
N PRO A 599 -26.12 12.85 -14.84
CA PRO A 599 -25.25 13.81 -14.16
C PRO A 599 -23.78 13.66 -14.54
N ASP A 600 -23.09 14.78 -14.69
CA ASP A 600 -21.68 14.88 -15.04
C ASP A 600 -21.07 16.12 -14.37
N ALA A 601 -19.76 16.32 -14.49
CA ALA A 601 -19.08 17.50 -13.95
C ALA A 601 -17.98 18.00 -14.91
N ARG A 602 -17.53 19.23 -14.73
CA ARG A 602 -16.37 19.79 -15.43
C ARG A 602 -15.38 20.38 -14.44
N VAL A 603 -14.14 19.93 -14.54
CA VAL A 603 -12.98 20.51 -13.86
C VAL A 603 -12.36 21.52 -14.82
N ARG A 604 -12.24 22.78 -14.42
CA ARG A 604 -11.52 23.80 -15.21
C ARG A 604 -10.33 24.30 -14.41
N LEU A 605 -9.17 24.36 -15.05
CA LEU A 605 -7.94 24.92 -14.49
C LEU A 605 -7.47 26.09 -15.37
N ASP A 606 -7.32 27.27 -14.79
CA ASP A 606 -6.79 28.45 -15.49
C ASP A 606 -5.27 28.40 -15.54
N ARG A 607 -4.72 28.00 -16.69
CA ARG A 607 -3.27 27.90 -16.95
C ARG A 607 -2.52 29.18 -16.57
N SER A 608 -3.12 30.36 -16.80
CA SER A 608 -2.45 31.65 -16.56
C SER A 608 -2.25 31.96 -15.07
N LYS A 609 -2.98 31.27 -14.19
CA LYS A 609 -2.99 31.52 -12.74
C LYS A 609 -2.23 30.50 -11.91
N ILE A 610 -1.70 29.44 -12.54
CA ILE A 610 -0.91 28.41 -11.84
C ILE A 610 0.23 29.06 -11.04
N ARG A 611 0.99 29.98 -11.66
CA ARG A 611 2.14 30.62 -11.01
C ARG A 611 1.77 31.78 -10.11
N SER A 612 0.75 32.58 -10.45
CA SER A 612 0.39 33.79 -9.71
C SER A 612 -0.52 33.52 -8.51
N VAL A 613 -1.33 32.46 -8.54
CA VAL A 613 -2.29 32.09 -7.50
C VAL A 613 -1.94 30.73 -6.88
N GLY A 614 -1.77 29.71 -7.73
CA GLY A 614 -1.55 28.32 -7.30
C GLY A 614 -0.24 28.14 -6.54
N LYS A 615 0.88 28.61 -7.08
CA LYS A 615 2.21 28.49 -6.45
C LYS A 615 2.24 29.14 -5.06
N PRO A 616 1.82 30.40 -4.84
CA PRO A 616 1.80 31.00 -3.50
C PRO A 616 0.89 30.26 -2.51
N ALA A 617 -0.23 29.68 -2.98
CA ALA A 617 -1.11 28.88 -2.13
C ALA A 617 -0.44 27.58 -1.67
N LEU A 618 0.16 26.83 -2.60
CA LEU A 618 0.95 25.64 -2.26
C LEU A 618 2.16 25.98 -1.39
N GLU A 619 2.82 27.12 -1.61
CA GLU A 619 3.96 27.56 -0.80
C GLU A 619 3.60 27.68 0.68
N ARG A 620 2.50 28.39 0.97
CA ARG A 620 1.99 28.54 2.35
C ARG A 620 1.57 27.20 2.94
N PHE A 621 0.88 26.39 2.15
CA PHE A 621 0.38 25.09 2.60
C PHE A 621 1.53 24.13 2.94
N LEU A 622 2.51 23.97 2.04
CA LEU A 622 3.70 23.15 2.25
C LEU A 622 4.50 23.57 3.48
N ARG A 623 4.69 24.88 3.69
CA ARG A 623 5.38 25.39 4.88
C ARG A 623 4.69 24.93 6.16
N ARG A 624 3.37 25.11 6.24
CA ARG A 624 2.57 24.66 7.39
C ARG A 624 2.65 23.15 7.58
N LEU A 625 2.59 22.38 6.49
CA LEU A 625 2.72 20.93 6.55
C LEU A 625 4.06 20.51 7.18
N GLN A 626 5.18 21.05 6.66
CA GLN A 626 6.50 20.66 7.13
C GLN A 626 6.76 21.14 8.57
N VAL A 627 6.29 22.33 8.96
CA VAL A 627 6.48 22.85 10.33
C VAL A 627 5.80 21.94 11.35
N LEU A 628 4.55 21.57 11.11
CA LEU A 628 3.77 20.71 12.01
C LEU A 628 4.34 19.28 12.04
N LYS A 629 4.77 18.75 10.88
CA LYS A 629 5.49 17.47 10.80
C LYS A 629 6.78 17.51 11.62
N SER A 630 7.66 18.47 11.38
CA SER A 630 9.00 18.52 12.01
C SER A 630 8.90 18.64 13.53
N THR A 631 7.96 19.45 14.01
CA THR A 631 7.72 19.71 15.44
C THR A 631 6.85 18.65 16.11
N GLY A 632 6.34 17.67 15.37
CA GLY A 632 5.44 16.66 15.91
C GLY A 632 4.14 17.22 16.50
N ASP A 633 3.67 18.38 16.04
CA ASP A 633 2.43 18.98 16.52
C ASP A 633 1.22 18.31 15.87
N VAL A 634 0.76 17.22 16.49
CA VAL A 634 -0.39 16.44 16.01
C VAL A 634 -1.69 17.24 16.10
N ALA A 635 -1.84 18.10 17.11
CA ALA A 635 -3.07 18.88 17.28
C ALA A 635 -3.22 19.91 16.16
N GLY A 636 -2.15 20.68 15.89
CA GLY A 636 -2.11 21.59 14.75
C GLY A 636 -2.16 20.86 13.40
N GLY A 637 -1.48 19.71 13.30
CA GLY A 637 -1.47 18.83 12.13
C GLY A 637 -2.87 18.33 11.76
N ARG A 638 -3.61 17.79 12.72
CA ARG A 638 -5.00 17.34 12.53
C ARG A 638 -5.92 18.50 12.19
N ALA A 639 -5.85 19.61 12.93
CA ALA A 639 -6.69 20.78 12.65
C ALA A 639 -6.51 21.31 11.21
N LEU A 640 -5.27 21.35 10.71
CA LEU A 640 -4.99 21.73 9.33
C LEU A 640 -5.51 20.70 8.32
N TYR A 641 -5.12 19.43 8.50
CA TYR A 641 -5.32 18.40 7.49
C TYR A 641 -6.77 17.93 7.41
N GLU A 642 -7.39 17.64 8.56
CA GLU A 642 -8.79 17.22 8.65
C GLU A 642 -9.72 18.37 8.22
N GLY A 643 -9.32 19.63 8.45
CA GLY A 643 -10.04 20.81 7.98
C GLY A 643 -10.21 20.84 6.46
N TYR A 644 -9.12 20.63 5.69
CA TYR A 644 -9.20 20.54 4.23
C TYR A 644 -9.81 19.22 3.75
N ALA A 645 -9.59 18.11 4.47
CA ALA A 645 -10.14 16.80 4.12
C ALA A 645 -11.65 16.68 4.37
N THR A 646 -12.27 17.66 5.04
CA THR A 646 -13.71 17.69 5.32
C THR A 646 -14.51 17.81 4.02
N VAL A 647 -15.42 16.85 3.79
CA VAL A 647 -16.31 16.81 2.62
C VAL A 647 -17.70 17.26 3.03
N THR A 648 -18.20 18.34 2.41
CA THR A 648 -19.55 18.88 2.67
C THR A 648 -20.27 19.16 1.36
N ASP A 649 -21.56 19.45 1.45
CA ASP A 649 -22.36 19.93 0.32
C ASP A 649 -22.40 21.47 0.25
N ALA A 650 -21.37 22.15 0.76
CA ALA A 650 -21.30 23.61 0.72
C ALA A 650 -21.13 24.12 -0.73
N PRO A 651 -21.86 25.18 -1.12
CA PRO A 651 -21.70 25.81 -2.42
C PRO A 651 -20.38 26.61 -2.51
N PRO A 652 -19.84 26.84 -3.72
CA PRO A 652 -20.40 26.46 -5.01
C PRO A 652 -20.13 25.01 -5.45
N GLU A 653 -19.22 24.27 -4.79
CA GLU A 653 -18.79 22.95 -5.27
C GLU A 653 -19.80 21.83 -4.99
N CYS A 654 -20.44 21.82 -3.81
CA CYS A 654 -21.37 20.76 -3.41
C CYS A 654 -20.76 19.35 -3.53
N PHE A 655 -19.66 19.07 -2.82
CA PHE A 655 -18.87 17.86 -3.00
C PHE A 655 -19.62 16.56 -2.68
N LEU A 656 -20.58 16.56 -1.75
CA LEU A 656 -21.40 15.37 -1.50
C LEU A 656 -22.30 15.06 -2.69
N THR A 657 -22.90 16.06 -3.32
CA THR A 657 -23.65 15.90 -4.58
C THR A 657 -22.73 15.44 -5.73
N LEU A 658 -21.54 16.02 -5.86
CA LEU A 658 -20.57 15.62 -6.88
C LEU A 658 -20.07 14.19 -6.69
N ARG A 659 -19.95 13.72 -5.44
CA ARG A 659 -19.54 12.34 -5.14
C ARG A 659 -20.44 11.32 -5.82
N ASP A 660 -21.75 11.53 -5.84
CA ASP A 660 -22.69 10.62 -6.51
C ASP A 660 -22.44 10.59 -8.02
N THR A 661 -22.10 11.74 -8.61
CA THR A 661 -21.68 11.83 -10.02
C THR A 661 -20.36 11.11 -10.25
N VAL A 662 -19.38 11.25 -9.35
CA VAL A 662 -18.10 10.52 -9.41
C VAL A 662 -18.32 9.01 -9.38
N LEU A 663 -19.15 8.52 -8.45
CA LEU A 663 -19.49 7.10 -8.37
C LEU A 663 -20.24 6.58 -9.61
N LEU A 664 -21.10 7.41 -10.21
CA LEU A 664 -21.82 7.08 -11.44
C LEU A 664 -20.90 6.94 -12.66
N ARG A 665 -19.79 7.70 -12.67
CA ARG A 665 -18.82 7.78 -13.77
C ARG A 665 -17.51 7.03 -13.47
N LYS A 666 -17.43 6.33 -12.34
CA LYS A 666 -16.21 5.65 -11.91
C LYS A 666 -15.79 4.58 -12.92
N GLU A 667 -14.50 4.32 -12.94
CA GLU A 667 -13.92 3.19 -13.65
C GLU A 667 -13.15 2.32 -12.67
N SER A 668 -13.34 1.00 -12.76
CA SER A 668 -12.58 0.07 -11.92
C SER A 668 -11.11 0.08 -12.32
N ARG A 669 -10.22 0.13 -11.31
CA ARG A 669 -8.77 0.00 -11.54
C ARG A 669 -8.47 -1.32 -12.23
N LYS A 670 -7.49 -1.29 -13.14
CA LYS A 670 -7.07 -2.49 -13.87
C LYS A 670 -6.40 -3.49 -12.92
N LEU A 671 -6.53 -4.78 -13.23
CA LEU A 671 -5.72 -5.82 -12.61
C LEU A 671 -4.39 -5.96 -13.38
N ILE A 672 -3.32 -6.31 -12.67
CA ILE A 672 -2.00 -6.50 -13.27
C ILE A 672 -1.56 -7.97 -13.12
N VAL A 673 -1.27 -8.62 -14.24
CA VAL A 673 -0.72 -9.97 -14.28
C VAL A 673 0.80 -9.87 -14.19
N GLN A 674 1.39 -10.64 -13.28
CA GLN A 674 2.84 -10.71 -13.10
C GLN A 674 3.37 -12.05 -13.65
N PRO A 675 4.60 -12.07 -14.19
CA PRO A 675 5.23 -13.30 -14.66
C PRO A 675 5.63 -14.22 -13.50
N ASN A 676 5.97 -15.47 -13.81
CA ASN A 676 6.64 -16.38 -12.88
C ASN A 676 8.06 -16.68 -13.37
N THR A 677 8.94 -17.07 -12.45
CA THR A 677 10.25 -17.65 -12.78
C THR A 677 10.28 -19.13 -12.44
N ARG A 678 10.90 -19.94 -13.29
CA ARG A 678 11.01 -21.40 -13.15
C ARG A 678 12.44 -21.85 -13.23
N LEU A 679 12.86 -22.67 -12.27
CA LEU A 679 14.17 -23.30 -12.27
C LEU A 679 14.07 -24.66 -12.95
N GLU A 680 14.75 -24.81 -14.10
CA GLU A 680 14.90 -26.07 -14.83
C GLU A 680 16.38 -26.44 -14.89
N GLY A 681 16.80 -27.35 -14.01
CA GLY A 681 18.22 -27.67 -13.84
C GLY A 681 18.99 -26.48 -13.24
N SER A 682 19.93 -25.91 -14.00
CA SER A 682 20.69 -24.71 -13.61
C SER A 682 20.11 -23.41 -14.15
N ASP A 683 19.15 -23.49 -15.07
CA ASP A 683 18.67 -22.34 -15.83
C ASP A 683 17.33 -21.86 -15.29
N VAL A 684 17.17 -20.53 -15.20
CA VAL A 684 15.90 -19.91 -14.80
C VAL A 684 15.21 -19.35 -16.04
N GLN A 685 13.95 -19.75 -16.24
CA GLN A 685 13.09 -19.32 -17.33
C GLN A 685 12.02 -18.34 -16.83
N LEU A 686 11.58 -17.43 -17.71
CA LEU A 686 10.49 -16.48 -17.44
C LEU A 686 9.21 -16.95 -18.14
N LEU A 687 8.17 -17.22 -17.34
CA LEU A 687 6.83 -17.57 -17.78
C LEU A 687 5.96 -16.32 -17.80
N GLU A 688 5.33 -16.06 -18.95
CA GLU A 688 4.40 -14.93 -19.15
C GLU A 688 2.98 -15.46 -19.37
N TYR A 689 2.01 -14.63 -19.01
CA TYR A 689 0.60 -14.99 -19.02
C TYR A 689 -0.23 -13.94 -19.76
N GLU A 690 -1.35 -14.38 -20.31
CA GLU A 690 -2.32 -13.53 -21.00
C GLU A 690 -2.84 -12.41 -20.09
N ALA A 691 -3.04 -11.21 -20.65
CA ALA A 691 -3.66 -10.07 -19.97
C ALA A 691 -5.19 -10.24 -19.86
N SER A 692 -5.63 -11.28 -19.12
CA SER A 692 -7.03 -11.62 -18.88
C SER A 692 -7.23 -12.10 -17.45
N ALA A 693 -8.48 -12.16 -16.96
CA ALA A 693 -8.76 -12.74 -15.64
C ALA A 693 -8.29 -14.21 -15.55
N ALA A 694 -8.49 -14.99 -16.63
CA ALA A 694 -7.98 -16.36 -16.73
C ALA A 694 -6.45 -16.43 -16.72
N GLY A 695 -5.76 -15.53 -17.43
CA GLY A 695 -4.30 -15.44 -17.40
C GLY A 695 -3.75 -15.09 -16.02
N LEU A 696 -4.41 -14.17 -15.29
CA LEU A 696 -4.06 -13.85 -13.91
C LEU A 696 -4.21 -15.08 -13.00
N ILE A 697 -5.32 -15.82 -13.11
CA ILE A 697 -5.54 -17.07 -12.36
C ILE A 697 -4.43 -18.08 -12.67
N ARG A 698 -4.11 -18.34 -13.95
CA ARG A 698 -3.03 -19.27 -14.34
C ARG A 698 -1.68 -18.84 -13.75
N SER A 699 -1.40 -17.53 -13.69
CA SER A 699 -0.17 -17.02 -13.08
C SER A 699 -0.04 -17.36 -11.58
N PHE A 700 -1.16 -17.52 -10.86
CA PHE A 700 -1.16 -17.96 -9.46
C PHE A 700 -1.19 -19.48 -9.35
N SER A 701 -1.96 -20.19 -10.19
CA SER A 701 -1.97 -21.65 -10.25
C SER A 701 -0.57 -22.23 -10.47
N GLU A 702 0.25 -21.56 -11.26
CA GLU A 702 1.64 -21.95 -11.52
C GLU A 702 2.64 -21.28 -10.57
N ARG A 703 2.23 -20.50 -9.57
CA ARG A 703 3.20 -19.77 -8.74
C ARG A 703 3.95 -20.65 -7.76
N PHE A 704 3.27 -21.64 -7.19
CA PHE A 704 3.77 -22.51 -6.12
C PHE A 704 3.69 -24.00 -6.52
N PRO A 705 4.43 -24.45 -7.54
CA PRO A 705 4.30 -25.81 -8.04
C PRO A 705 4.83 -26.86 -7.06
N GLU A 706 5.79 -26.51 -6.19
CA GLU A 706 6.41 -27.48 -5.28
C GLU A 706 5.57 -27.75 -4.04
N ASP A 707 4.86 -26.74 -3.53
CA ASP A 707 4.21 -26.79 -2.22
C ASP A 707 2.86 -26.07 -2.14
N GLY A 708 2.22 -25.75 -3.27
CA GLY A 708 0.88 -25.13 -3.30
C GLY A 708 -0.15 -25.78 -2.35
N PRO A 709 -0.34 -27.12 -2.37
CA PRO A 709 -1.25 -27.80 -1.44
C PRO A 709 -0.87 -27.66 0.05
N GLU A 710 0.43 -27.58 0.35
CA GLU A 710 0.93 -27.35 1.73
C GLU A 710 0.60 -25.92 2.18
N LEU A 711 0.76 -24.94 1.30
CA LEU A 711 0.43 -23.53 1.59
C LEU A 711 -1.06 -23.33 1.83
N GLU A 712 -1.92 -24.02 1.06
CA GLU A 712 -3.38 -24.04 1.28
C GLU A 712 -3.73 -24.53 2.69
N GLU A 713 -3.06 -25.58 3.16
CA GLU A 713 -3.23 -26.13 4.50
C GLU A 713 -2.71 -25.19 5.59
N ILE A 714 -1.51 -24.62 5.41
CA ILE A 714 -0.91 -23.64 6.32
C ILE A 714 -1.86 -22.45 6.53
N LEU A 715 -2.37 -21.88 5.44
CA LEU A 715 -3.31 -20.75 5.50
C LEU A 715 -4.59 -21.11 6.27
N THR A 716 -5.15 -22.29 6.00
CA THR A 716 -6.36 -22.79 6.66
C THR A 716 -6.14 -23.00 8.16
N GLN A 717 -5.01 -23.59 8.56
CA GLN A 717 -4.68 -23.84 9.97
C GLN A 717 -4.46 -22.54 10.74
N LEU A 718 -3.67 -21.60 10.21
CA LEU A 718 -3.43 -20.31 10.83
C LEU A 718 -4.73 -19.51 11.01
N ALA A 719 -5.57 -19.46 9.99
CA ALA A 719 -6.87 -18.78 10.06
C ALA A 719 -7.82 -19.45 11.07
N THR A 720 -7.78 -20.78 11.18
CA THR A 720 -8.63 -21.53 12.14
C THR A 720 -8.21 -21.27 13.57
N ALA A 721 -6.90 -21.16 13.84
CA ALA A 721 -6.37 -20.86 15.17
C ALA A 721 -6.87 -19.51 15.71
N ASP A 722 -6.97 -18.50 14.85
CA ASP A 722 -7.41 -17.14 15.21
C ASP A 722 -8.92 -16.89 15.04
N ALA A 723 -9.69 -17.87 14.54
CA ALA A 723 -11.11 -17.67 14.17
C ALA A 723 -11.98 -17.09 15.31
N ARG A 724 -11.64 -17.35 16.57
CA ARG A 724 -12.36 -16.83 17.75
C ARG A 724 -12.34 -15.31 17.87
N PHE A 725 -11.35 -14.62 17.29
CA PHE A 725 -11.16 -13.18 17.46
C PHE A 725 -12.15 -12.32 16.66
N TRP A 726 -12.87 -12.88 15.70
CA TRP A 726 -13.84 -12.15 14.87
C TRP A 726 -15.26 -12.71 14.90
N LYS A 727 -15.49 -13.80 15.65
CA LYS A 727 -16.84 -14.32 15.91
C LYS A 727 -17.56 -13.37 16.87
N GLY A 728 -18.80 -13.02 16.55
CA GLY A 728 -19.63 -12.20 17.43
C GLY A 728 -19.91 -12.92 18.76
N PRO A 729 -20.25 -12.19 19.85
CA PRO A 729 -20.66 -12.81 21.11
C PRO A 729 -21.85 -13.78 20.97
N SER A 730 -22.61 -13.69 19.88
CA SER A 730 -23.75 -14.57 19.56
C SER A 730 -23.37 -15.88 18.86
N GLU A 731 -22.11 -16.12 18.51
CA GLU A 731 -21.65 -17.30 17.76
C GLU A 731 -20.69 -18.21 18.56
N ALA A 732 -20.52 -17.95 19.85
CA ALA A 732 -19.84 -18.90 20.74
C ALA A 732 -20.68 -20.19 20.83
N PRO A 733 -20.10 -21.39 20.71
CA PRO A 733 -20.86 -22.63 20.82
C PRO A 733 -21.50 -22.69 22.21
N SER A 734 -22.83 -22.77 22.26
CA SER A 734 -23.55 -23.20 23.46
C SER A 734 -23.21 -24.68 23.71
N GLY A 735 -22.10 -24.94 24.39
CA GLY A 735 -21.53 -26.27 24.58
C GLY A 735 -21.11 -26.53 26.02
N GLN A 736 -22.05 -27.09 26.80
CA GLN A 736 -21.87 -27.97 27.95
C GLN A 736 -20.83 -27.60 29.04
N ALA A 737 -21.27 -26.78 30.00
CA ALA A 737 -21.24 -27.10 31.43
C ALA A 737 -22.41 -26.38 32.13
#